data_AF-Q0CK13-F1
#
_entry.id   AF-Q0CK13-F1
#
_cell.length_a   1.000
_cell.length_b   1.000
_cell.length_c   1.000
_cell.angle_alpha   90.00
_cell.angle_beta   90.00
_cell.angle_gamma   90.00
#
_symmetry.space_group_name_H-M   'P 1'
#
loop_
_entity.id
_entity.type
_entity.pdbx_description
1 polymer ?
#
loop_
_entity_poly.entity_id
_entity_poly.type
_entity_poly.pdbx_seq_one_letter_code
_entity_poly.pdbx_strand_id
1 'polypeptide(L)'
;MPILCCSTSRRLFHNISCPAQCIIPTSDPDAYELYPAFRWVYNKLMVAELQGIKCGPHETEPDPSLYPIFSKPIYNLGGLSAEARQINTREDYWCSHTPGHMWSALLSGGHYSTDIAVVEGNPVWFGHTRGVAGPGQTWEYWEINVLADIHVQQNITAFIQAHMAEYTGMVNMETIDGMIIEVHLRFSPQWPDIYGSWFLPSLVDLYSGRGWTGPSSAKTRAGYSVPLFDDEKYAPICSLIKPEHLQEMEREFDVSSITLGYDIAMPLKGRTRPAGGFRIAWINGFDLEKCKLARRRLQICIHNLFDMDGRPDNHHQQINKQQRQHHVPTMTSTESPVLLSRRHVFDSVFSPTSSHVYQTRPLALGPEQAQWERAWRLATSFLSLPDTGFIAPQFAHADDPQFLKLSNRHRRPSQEVRDAFHYLTLALSRGEPTPRNLFDWYSYEIRRHFLKNFRAGLYTLLDSRERDGLLQQIVHSLHLARRIYFVPLLDHLLPLLERPEQDKMLAKLRRGFHMMVAYTLPWPQVSALLTREITKDALIILGIDTLNEEEDTYEDASSVDNMEVDRPYSVSYRDWRDEPSEEARAQLMAGDDDARVNAARERLLGMLDGLQQVGMGGDKAQKVFAGVMNSLMTEFVRAAYTAQWEGPSCATQHLRYWVENVFSRLVVQVLGVINGSEIGPRDLETLDVQLSDVEKWKEIGISRLGALRTGELFDVIVEWPASSGAIEDLRQFTTHPAARLHLTQSFIAALNQRLLHPGASTVEILQLYISIIRAFNLLDPKGVLLDRIARPIRRYLRDRDDTVKVIVSGLLADPADVEGTTTGTGDTLVELSAELTKAHHSSLRNEGGELDWDDMNWVPDPVDAAPDYRKSKSSDVIGSLISLFESKEMFVKEMQTMLAERLLQKRADFDQEMSVLELLKLRFGDNALQACEVMLRDIFDSRRVDAVVRNDQGLAGIRAATLFPVTPDNNTTSRQPVPPDLPDLHAKILSHFFWPDLQAPQFRVPEPIAQLQERYATGFASLKQSRKLTWLNGIGQVTVELDLEDRLFVDEVTTWQATVIHAFDSDEADGGVKTVDQLSSELGMSAALVRSACLFWVSKRILAEVQRDTFRVLEVLPSEDEAAAGFGGAGVSDVDDTGDDQGVGAASAESAHAAADAAAAAAAKESAEAAAMEKMNLYWQFIVGMLTNQGAMPLQRIVMMLKIAVPGGFPFSNEELREFLAGMVSKGKLEIVSGGNYKIVS
;
A
#
# COMPACT_ATOMS: atom_id res chain seq x y z
N MET A 1 8.32 9.18 44.57
CA MET A 1 7.64 8.00 45.14
C MET A 1 8.71 6.99 45.53
N PRO A 2 8.56 6.32 46.68
CA PRO A 2 9.58 5.41 47.21
C PRO A 2 9.74 4.08 46.44
N ILE A 3 8.70 3.62 45.72
CA ILE A 3 8.81 2.51 44.75
C ILE A 3 8.87 3.10 43.35
N LEU A 4 9.95 2.82 42.61
CA LEU A 4 10.20 3.34 41.27
C LEU A 4 9.48 2.46 40.23
N CYS A 5 8.16 2.60 40.07
CA CYS A 5 7.34 1.84 39.13
C CYS A 5 6.72 2.72 38.03
N CYS A 6 6.44 2.13 36.85
CA CYS A 6 5.72 2.81 35.78
C CYS A 6 4.26 3.11 36.17
N SER A 7 3.61 4.02 35.42
CA SER A 7 2.25 4.48 35.70
C SER A 7 1.24 3.32 35.69
N THR A 8 1.37 2.39 34.76
CA THR A 8 0.48 1.24 34.58
C THR A 8 0.61 0.18 35.67
N SER A 9 1.83 -0.12 36.13
CA SER A 9 2.08 -1.12 37.17
C SER A 9 1.89 -0.59 38.60
N ARG A 10 1.67 0.72 38.77
CA ARG A 10 1.42 1.34 40.09
C ARG A 10 0.26 0.69 40.84
N ARG A 11 -0.73 0.15 40.11
CA ARG A 11 -1.87 -0.57 40.67
C ARG A 11 -1.48 -1.83 41.45
N LEU A 12 -0.31 -2.43 41.24
CA LEU A 12 0.15 -3.59 42.02
C LEU A 12 0.69 -3.20 43.41
N PHE A 13 0.95 -1.90 43.63
CA PHE A 13 1.59 -1.37 44.84
C PHE A 13 0.70 -0.41 45.64
N HIS A 14 -0.56 -0.22 45.24
CA HIS A 14 -1.47 0.80 45.81
C HIS A 14 -1.76 0.65 47.30
N ASN A 15 -1.66 -0.55 47.86
CA ASN A 15 -2.05 -0.85 49.24
C ASN A 15 -0.92 -0.73 50.27
N ILE A 16 0.24 -0.18 49.90
CA ILE A 16 1.38 -0.09 50.83
C ILE A 16 1.92 1.33 51.04
N SER A 17 2.11 1.68 52.32
CA SER A 17 2.77 2.92 52.73
C SER A 17 4.27 2.67 52.87
N CYS A 18 5.09 3.46 52.18
CA CYS A 18 6.54 3.31 52.19
C CYS A 18 7.21 4.65 52.60
N PRO A 19 8.23 4.63 53.49
CA PRO A 19 8.93 5.84 53.92
C PRO A 19 9.56 6.61 52.75
N ALA A 20 9.55 7.95 52.79
CA ALA A 20 10.04 8.79 51.69
C ALA A 20 11.52 8.58 51.31
N GLN A 21 12.31 8.04 52.24
CA GLN A 21 13.75 7.76 52.09
C GLN A 21 14.06 6.33 51.58
N CYS A 22 13.05 5.47 51.45
CA CYS A 22 13.20 4.10 50.96
C CYS A 22 13.04 4.13 49.43
N ILE A 23 14.08 3.74 48.68
CA ILE A 23 14.05 3.67 47.21
C ILE A 23 14.11 2.21 46.79
N ILE A 24 13.03 1.71 46.19
CA ILE A 24 12.92 0.33 45.72
C ILE A 24 12.91 0.33 44.19
N PRO A 25 13.93 -0.23 43.52
CA PRO A 25 13.98 -0.29 42.06
C PRO A 25 13.05 -1.37 41.53
N THR A 26 12.26 -1.04 40.50
CA THR A 26 11.45 -2.04 39.76
C THR A 26 11.87 -2.20 38.30
N SER A 27 12.85 -1.42 37.85
CA SER A 27 13.46 -1.52 36.53
C SER A 27 14.97 -1.75 36.64
N ASP A 28 15.56 -2.40 35.65
CA ASP A 28 17.00 -2.66 35.61
C ASP A 28 17.85 -1.39 35.47
N PRO A 29 17.46 -0.36 34.69
CA PRO A 29 18.17 0.92 34.70
C PRO A 29 18.21 1.59 36.08
N ASP A 30 17.09 1.58 36.82
CA ASP A 30 17.05 2.16 38.17
C ASP A 30 17.95 1.38 39.14
N ALA A 31 17.91 0.04 39.07
CA ALA A 31 18.76 -0.83 39.88
C ALA A 31 20.25 -0.68 39.54
N TYR A 32 20.58 -0.50 38.26
CA TYR A 32 21.94 -0.26 37.77
C TYR A 32 22.54 1.03 38.35
N GLU A 33 21.73 2.09 38.48
CA GLU A 33 22.15 3.33 39.14
C GLU A 33 22.24 3.18 40.66
N LEU A 34 21.32 2.45 41.29
CA LEU A 34 21.29 2.26 42.73
C LEU A 34 22.46 1.43 43.27
N TYR A 35 22.95 0.45 42.50
CA TYR A 35 23.97 -0.51 42.94
C TYR A 35 25.26 -0.48 42.08
N PRO A 36 26.06 0.61 42.12
CA PRO A 36 27.22 0.76 41.25
C PRO A 36 28.30 -0.31 41.43
N ALA A 37 28.49 -0.83 42.66
CA ALA A 37 29.46 -1.87 42.97
C ALA A 37 29.12 -3.24 42.33
N PHE A 38 27.85 -3.48 42.03
CA PHE A 38 27.36 -4.77 41.53
C PHE A 38 26.94 -4.72 40.04
N ARG A 39 27.21 -3.62 39.32
CA ARG A 39 26.87 -3.45 37.89
C ARG A 39 27.39 -4.58 36.98
N TRP A 40 28.47 -5.23 37.39
CA TRP A 40 29.08 -6.33 36.65
C TRP A 40 28.14 -7.53 36.45
N VAL A 41 27.12 -7.72 37.30
CA VAL A 41 26.17 -8.85 37.17
C VAL A 41 25.34 -8.77 35.88
N TYR A 42 25.18 -7.57 35.32
CA TYR A 42 24.47 -7.35 34.04
C TYR A 42 25.29 -7.78 32.83
N ASN A 43 26.60 -8.05 33.00
CA ASN A 43 27.45 -8.61 31.96
C ASN A 43 27.22 -10.12 31.85
N LYS A 44 26.42 -10.54 30.86
CA LYS A 44 26.08 -11.95 30.66
C LYS A 44 27.30 -12.83 30.34
N LEU A 45 28.33 -12.25 29.71
CA LEU A 45 29.58 -12.96 29.41
C LEU A 45 30.33 -13.27 30.70
N MET A 46 30.50 -12.28 31.56
CA MET A 46 31.16 -12.46 32.87
C MET A 46 30.42 -13.48 33.73
N VAL A 47 29.08 -13.41 33.80
CA VAL A 47 28.27 -14.38 34.56
C VAL A 47 28.44 -15.80 34.03
N ALA A 48 28.52 -15.98 32.71
CA ALA A 48 28.77 -17.28 32.09
C ALA A 48 30.18 -17.81 32.37
N GLU A 49 31.20 -16.94 32.28
CA GLU A 49 32.61 -17.28 32.57
C GLU A 49 32.82 -17.71 34.02
N LEU A 50 32.21 -17.02 34.99
CA LEU A 50 32.30 -17.35 36.41
C LEU A 50 31.74 -18.73 36.77
N GLN A 51 30.82 -19.25 35.95
CA GLN A 51 30.24 -20.57 36.11
C GLN A 51 30.93 -21.64 35.25
N GLY A 52 31.92 -21.27 34.45
CA GLY A 52 32.61 -22.18 33.53
C GLY A 52 31.79 -22.59 32.31
N ILE A 53 30.73 -21.85 31.96
CA ILE A 53 29.97 -22.08 30.73
C ILE A 53 30.85 -21.70 29.54
N LYS A 54 30.97 -22.58 28.54
CA LYS A 54 31.69 -22.28 27.30
C LYS A 54 31.00 -21.12 26.59
N CYS A 55 31.69 -20.01 26.45
CA CYS A 55 31.18 -18.79 25.84
C CYS A 55 32.32 -17.91 25.34
N GLY A 56 31.97 -16.91 24.53
CA GLY A 56 32.89 -15.90 24.05
C GLY A 56 32.15 -14.73 23.41
N PRO A 57 32.78 -13.55 23.30
CA PRO A 57 32.23 -12.47 22.49
C PRO A 57 32.16 -12.92 21.03
N HIS A 58 31.21 -12.37 20.29
CA HIS A 58 31.21 -12.49 18.83
C HIS A 58 32.58 -12.07 18.26
N GLU A 59 32.97 -12.66 17.11
CA GLU A 59 34.32 -12.63 16.51
C GLU A 59 35.37 -13.56 17.15
N THR A 60 35.05 -14.22 18.27
CA THR A 60 35.82 -15.38 18.76
C THR A 60 35.24 -16.66 18.17
N GLU A 61 36.09 -17.62 17.77
CA GLU A 61 35.63 -18.85 17.12
C GLU A 61 35.17 -19.88 18.17
N PRO A 62 33.89 -20.30 18.17
CA PRO A 62 33.41 -21.41 18.99
C PRO A 62 33.98 -22.74 18.50
N ASP A 63 34.26 -23.67 19.42
CA ASP A 63 34.68 -25.03 19.06
C ASP A 63 33.58 -25.70 18.19
N PRO A 64 33.94 -26.32 17.05
CA PRO A 64 32.97 -26.99 16.17
C PRO A 64 32.09 -28.03 16.86
N SER A 65 32.54 -28.64 17.96
CA SER A 65 31.76 -29.61 18.74
C SER A 65 30.63 -28.99 19.59
N LEU A 66 30.60 -27.67 19.74
CA LEU A 66 29.62 -26.96 20.55
C LEU A 66 28.35 -26.57 19.78
N TYR A 67 28.32 -26.71 18.45
CA TYR A 67 27.14 -26.41 17.67
C TYR A 67 26.03 -27.46 17.91
N PRO A 68 24.77 -27.05 18.10
CA PRO A 68 24.25 -25.68 18.03
C PRO A 68 24.62 -24.82 19.25
N ILE A 69 24.95 -23.54 19.01
CA ILE A 69 25.28 -22.54 20.03
C ILE A 69 24.17 -21.49 20.16
N PHE A 70 24.20 -20.69 21.23
CA PHE A 70 23.24 -19.62 21.48
C PHE A 70 23.90 -18.25 21.44
N SER A 71 23.35 -17.31 20.66
CA SER A 71 23.82 -15.93 20.51
C SER A 71 22.87 -14.96 21.24
N LYS A 72 23.41 -14.04 22.06
CA LYS A 72 22.66 -13.01 22.78
C LYS A 72 23.51 -11.74 23.05
N PRO A 73 22.91 -10.56 23.27
CA PRO A 73 23.65 -9.35 23.68
C PRO A 73 24.40 -9.55 25.00
N ILE A 74 25.60 -8.99 25.13
CA ILE A 74 26.38 -9.04 26.39
C ILE A 74 25.68 -8.22 27.49
N TYR A 75 25.13 -7.06 27.13
CA TYR A 75 24.32 -6.20 28.01
C TYR A 75 22.94 -5.97 27.39
N ASN A 76 21.88 -6.14 28.18
CA ASN A 76 20.51 -5.81 27.80
C ASN A 76 19.70 -5.42 29.05
N LEU A 77 19.64 -4.13 29.37
CA LEU A 77 18.84 -3.62 30.50
C LEU A 77 17.34 -3.50 30.15
N GLY A 78 16.96 -3.69 28.88
CA GLY A 78 15.57 -3.64 28.42
C GLY A 78 14.84 -4.98 28.47
N GLY A 79 15.55 -6.10 28.66
CA GLY A 79 15.00 -7.46 28.74
C GLY A 79 14.43 -7.99 27.42
N LEU A 80 13.49 -8.94 27.50
CA LEU A 80 12.72 -9.54 26.39
C LEU A 80 13.54 -10.31 25.34
N SER A 81 14.66 -10.91 25.72
CA SER A 81 15.48 -11.74 24.82
C SER A 81 15.84 -11.06 23.49
N ALA A 82 16.11 -9.75 23.53
CA ALA A 82 16.44 -8.92 22.37
C ALA A 82 17.46 -9.60 21.45
N GLU A 83 17.07 -9.86 20.20
CA GLU A 83 17.96 -10.40 19.16
C GLU A 83 18.65 -11.74 19.52
N ALA A 84 18.14 -12.45 20.52
CA ALA A 84 18.66 -13.74 20.93
C ALA A 84 18.28 -14.82 19.91
N ARG A 85 19.21 -15.72 19.56
CA ARG A 85 18.99 -16.75 18.54
C ARG A 85 19.87 -17.97 18.74
N GLN A 86 19.35 -19.13 18.36
CA GLN A 86 20.16 -20.34 18.22
C GLN A 86 20.85 -20.32 16.85
N ILE A 87 22.13 -20.70 16.82
CA ILE A 87 22.96 -20.78 15.61
C ILE A 87 23.42 -22.23 15.47
N ASN A 88 23.06 -22.86 14.35
CA ASN A 88 23.19 -24.31 14.20
C ASN A 88 24.52 -24.74 13.59
N THR A 89 25.17 -23.87 12.81
CA THR A 89 26.40 -24.21 12.08
C THR A 89 27.44 -23.11 12.21
N ARG A 90 28.69 -23.47 11.90
CA ARG A 90 29.81 -22.52 11.85
C ARG A 90 29.57 -21.44 10.80
N GLU A 91 29.02 -21.81 9.66
CA GLU A 91 28.70 -20.92 8.57
C GLU A 91 27.65 -19.89 9.00
N ASP A 92 26.58 -20.35 9.66
CA ASP A 92 25.52 -19.47 10.19
C ASP A 92 26.06 -18.48 11.22
N TYR A 93 27.04 -18.87 12.03
CA TYR A 93 27.68 -17.99 13.01
C TYR A 93 28.37 -16.80 12.35
N TRP A 94 29.18 -17.04 11.32
CA TRP A 94 29.89 -15.98 10.60
C TRP A 94 28.94 -15.09 9.79
N CYS A 95 27.87 -15.66 9.22
CA CYS A 95 26.83 -14.88 8.55
C CYS A 95 25.99 -14.04 9.51
N SER A 96 25.87 -14.47 10.77
CA SER A 96 25.05 -13.85 11.80
C SER A 96 25.89 -13.08 12.83
N HIS A 97 27.07 -12.59 12.45
CA HIS A 97 27.90 -11.81 13.35
C HIS A 97 27.20 -10.48 13.77
N THR A 98 27.31 -10.09 15.04
CA THR A 98 26.69 -8.86 15.57
C THR A 98 27.58 -8.29 16.68
N PRO A 99 28.13 -7.06 16.52
CA PRO A 99 28.95 -6.43 17.55
C PRO A 99 28.21 -6.28 18.89
N GLY A 100 28.90 -6.56 20.00
CA GLY A 100 28.32 -6.47 21.35
C GLY A 100 27.48 -7.68 21.78
N HIS A 101 27.38 -8.72 20.94
CA HIS A 101 26.82 -10.02 21.30
C HIS A 101 27.90 -10.99 21.79
N MET A 102 27.45 -12.02 22.50
CA MET A 102 28.22 -13.19 22.90
C MET A 102 27.56 -14.46 22.36
N TRP A 103 28.37 -15.47 22.09
CA TRP A 103 27.94 -16.84 21.94
C TRP A 103 28.13 -17.61 23.26
N SER A 104 27.28 -18.60 23.51
CA SER A 104 27.45 -19.56 24.60
C SER A 104 27.01 -20.96 24.15
N ALA A 105 27.47 -21.99 24.86
CA ALA A 105 26.92 -23.33 24.73
C ALA A 105 25.38 -23.31 24.91
N LEU A 106 24.68 -24.10 24.11
CA LEU A 106 23.22 -24.24 24.22
C LEU A 106 22.89 -25.09 25.45
N LEU A 107 22.16 -24.48 26.39
CA LEU A 107 21.69 -25.16 27.60
C LEU A 107 20.30 -25.74 27.35
N SER A 108 20.05 -26.93 27.89
CA SER A 108 18.75 -27.61 27.82
C SER A 108 18.30 -28.01 29.23
N GLY A 109 17.01 -27.82 29.53
CA GLY A 109 16.45 -28.11 30.86
C GLY A 109 15.31 -27.17 31.22
N GLY A 110 14.88 -27.21 32.48
CA GLY A 110 13.83 -26.34 33.01
C GLY A 110 14.30 -24.88 33.10
N HIS A 111 13.49 -23.94 32.60
CA HIS A 111 13.74 -22.50 32.71
C HIS A 111 13.06 -21.94 33.96
N TYR A 112 13.86 -21.43 34.91
CA TYR A 112 13.37 -20.80 36.12
C TYR A 112 13.84 -19.34 36.23
N SER A 113 12.91 -18.43 36.54
CA SER A 113 13.21 -17.09 37.02
C SER A 113 12.98 -17.07 38.53
N THR A 114 14.03 -16.83 39.31
CA THR A 114 13.99 -16.91 40.78
C THR A 114 14.22 -15.55 41.39
N ASP A 115 13.22 -15.03 42.11
CA ASP A 115 13.34 -13.83 42.93
C ASP A 115 13.89 -14.19 44.31
N ILE A 116 14.87 -13.43 44.77
CA ILE A 116 15.66 -13.76 45.96
C ILE A 116 15.80 -12.50 46.79
N ALA A 117 15.48 -12.59 48.09
CA ALA A 117 15.85 -11.56 49.03
C ALA A 117 17.22 -11.89 49.60
N VAL A 118 18.17 -10.95 49.52
CA VAL A 118 19.53 -11.12 49.99
C VAL A 118 19.81 -10.08 51.08
N VAL A 119 20.41 -10.53 52.18
CA VAL A 119 20.88 -9.68 53.28
C VAL A 119 22.35 -9.98 53.51
N GLU A 120 23.21 -8.98 53.28
CA GLU A 120 24.66 -9.06 53.45
C GLU A 120 25.30 -10.28 52.75
N GLY A 121 24.88 -10.56 51.52
CA GLY A 121 25.35 -11.72 50.72
C GLY A 121 24.73 -13.06 51.12
N ASN A 122 23.76 -13.09 52.04
CA ASN A 122 23.02 -14.30 52.42
C ASN A 122 21.61 -14.31 51.82
N PRO A 123 21.26 -15.30 50.99
CA PRO A 123 19.88 -15.50 50.53
C PRO A 123 18.97 -15.88 51.69
N VAL A 124 17.91 -15.10 51.95
CA VAL A 124 16.97 -15.30 53.06
C VAL A 124 15.57 -15.70 52.62
N TRP A 125 15.25 -15.56 51.33
CA TRP A 125 14.00 -15.98 50.72
C TRP A 125 14.17 -16.30 49.23
N PHE A 126 13.38 -17.25 48.73
CA PHE A 126 13.34 -17.65 47.32
C PHE A 126 11.89 -17.72 46.83
N GLY A 127 11.62 -17.08 45.70
CA GLY A 127 10.38 -17.16 44.94
C GLY A 127 10.66 -17.69 43.55
N HIS A 128 10.53 -19.00 43.35
CA HIS A 128 10.77 -19.62 42.05
C HIS A 128 9.55 -19.49 41.14
N THR A 129 9.82 -19.13 39.89
CA THR A 129 8.83 -19.06 38.81
C THR A 129 9.32 -19.87 37.63
N ARG A 130 8.48 -20.74 37.08
CA ARG A 130 8.79 -21.57 35.91
C ARG A 130 8.16 -20.99 34.65
N GLY A 131 8.96 -20.79 33.62
CA GLY A 131 8.49 -20.27 32.33
C GLY A 131 8.11 -21.38 31.37
N VAL A 132 6.93 -21.27 30.74
CA VAL A 132 6.50 -22.17 29.65
C VAL A 132 6.61 -21.43 28.33
N ALA A 133 7.57 -21.85 27.49
CA ALA A 133 7.85 -21.21 26.21
C ALA A 133 6.65 -21.28 25.26
N GLY A 134 6.37 -20.16 24.60
CA GLY A 134 5.40 -20.03 23.52
C GLY A 134 6.08 -19.91 22.15
N PRO A 135 5.30 -19.77 21.07
CA PRO A 135 5.84 -19.63 19.71
C PRO A 135 6.59 -18.30 19.54
N GLY A 136 7.56 -18.24 18.61
CA GLY A 136 8.20 -16.98 18.21
C GLY A 136 9.01 -16.27 19.29
N GLN A 137 9.72 -17.01 20.15
CA GLN A 137 10.49 -16.44 21.29
C GLN A 137 9.61 -15.71 22.34
N THR A 138 8.33 -16.04 22.41
CA THR A 138 7.41 -15.49 23.43
C THR A 138 7.17 -16.49 24.55
N TRP A 139 6.50 -16.05 25.61
CA TRP A 139 6.08 -16.91 26.72
C TRP A 139 4.58 -17.20 26.62
N GLU A 140 4.18 -18.46 26.77
CA GLU A 140 2.76 -18.82 26.77
C GLU A 140 2.14 -18.48 28.14
N TYR A 141 2.82 -18.85 29.24
CA TYR A 141 2.54 -18.41 30.60
C TYR A 141 3.72 -18.68 31.54
N TRP A 142 3.66 -18.09 32.73
CA TRP A 142 4.55 -18.35 33.85
C TRP A 142 3.78 -18.99 35.01
N GLU A 143 4.40 -19.95 35.67
CA GLU A 143 3.90 -20.56 36.91
C GLU A 143 4.69 -20.02 38.10
N ILE A 144 4.02 -19.37 39.03
CA ILE A 144 4.62 -18.62 40.14
C ILE A 144 4.43 -19.40 41.45
N ASN A 145 5.38 -19.26 42.38
CA ASN A 145 5.44 -20.02 43.64
C ASN A 145 5.57 -21.53 43.43
N VAL A 146 6.35 -21.94 42.44
CA VAL A 146 6.63 -23.36 42.17
C VAL A 146 7.80 -23.86 43.02
N LEU A 147 7.89 -25.18 43.21
CA LEU A 147 9.08 -25.80 43.78
C LEU A 147 10.11 -25.99 42.67
N ALA A 148 11.30 -25.42 42.84
CA ALA A 148 12.44 -25.67 41.95
C ALA A 148 13.25 -26.88 42.43
N ASP A 149 14.03 -27.44 41.52
CA ASP A 149 14.95 -28.53 41.85
C ASP A 149 16.04 -28.05 42.83
N ILE A 150 16.46 -28.96 43.72
CA ILE A 150 17.36 -28.61 44.83
C ILE A 150 18.70 -28.01 44.36
N HIS A 151 19.19 -28.44 43.19
CA HIS A 151 20.44 -27.97 42.61
C HIS A 151 20.35 -26.51 42.12
N VAL A 152 19.19 -26.05 41.67
CA VAL A 152 18.96 -24.66 41.24
C VAL A 152 19.20 -23.71 42.42
N GLN A 153 18.58 -23.99 43.56
CA GLN A 153 18.71 -23.19 44.76
C GLN A 153 20.15 -23.26 45.33
N GLN A 154 20.79 -24.44 45.29
CA GLN A 154 22.18 -24.62 45.72
C GLN A 154 23.16 -23.79 44.87
N ASN A 155 23.05 -23.85 43.55
CA ASN A 155 23.92 -23.12 42.63
C ASN A 155 23.76 -21.60 42.79
N ILE A 156 22.52 -21.11 42.87
CA ILE A 156 22.22 -19.71 43.12
C ILE A 156 22.83 -19.26 44.46
N THR A 157 22.65 -20.05 45.52
CA THR A 157 23.17 -19.72 46.85
C THR A 157 24.70 -19.65 46.83
N ALA A 158 25.35 -20.64 46.23
CA ALA A 158 26.81 -20.67 46.09
C ALA A 158 27.33 -19.47 45.29
N PHE A 159 26.65 -19.10 44.20
CA PHE A 159 27.02 -17.95 43.37
C PHE A 159 26.93 -16.63 44.13
N ILE A 160 25.82 -16.39 44.85
CA ILE A 160 25.62 -15.17 45.64
C ILE A 160 26.68 -15.05 46.74
N GLN A 161 26.92 -16.13 47.49
CA GLN A 161 27.89 -16.13 48.58
C GLN A 161 29.33 -15.94 48.08
N ALA A 162 29.66 -16.47 46.91
CA ALA A 162 31.01 -16.37 46.34
C ALA A 162 31.30 -15.00 45.69
N HIS A 163 30.31 -14.38 45.04
CA HIS A 163 30.55 -13.22 44.16
C HIS A 163 29.81 -11.95 44.56
N MET A 164 28.78 -12.03 45.39
CA MET A 164 27.96 -10.89 45.85
C MET A 164 28.05 -10.70 47.37
N ALA A 165 29.24 -10.86 47.92
CA ALA A 165 29.52 -10.55 49.32
C ALA A 165 29.07 -9.10 49.62
N GLU A 166 28.42 -8.89 50.76
CA GLU A 166 27.90 -7.59 51.22
C GLU A 166 26.65 -7.05 50.47
N TYR A 167 26.14 -7.73 49.44
CA TYR A 167 24.91 -7.28 48.76
C TYR A 167 23.67 -7.40 49.66
N THR A 168 22.87 -6.33 49.72
CA THR A 168 21.56 -6.33 50.39
C THR A 168 20.51 -5.72 49.47
N GLY A 169 19.45 -6.48 49.21
CA GLY A 169 18.38 -6.10 48.29
C GLY A 169 17.73 -7.31 47.62
N MET A 170 16.82 -7.05 46.69
CA MET A 170 16.25 -8.09 45.84
C MET A 170 17.17 -8.39 44.66
N VAL A 171 17.25 -9.65 44.26
CA VAL A 171 17.90 -10.08 43.02
C VAL A 171 17.01 -11.12 42.34
N ASN A 172 16.87 -11.02 41.03
CA ASN A 172 16.23 -12.03 40.21
C ASN A 172 17.30 -12.71 39.36
N MET A 173 17.34 -14.04 39.41
CA MET A 173 18.26 -14.85 38.62
C MET A 173 17.48 -15.79 37.71
N GLU A 174 17.71 -15.66 36.40
CA GLU A 174 17.17 -16.59 35.41
C GLU A 174 18.15 -17.74 35.20
N THR A 175 17.64 -18.96 35.19
CA THR A 175 18.42 -20.19 35.12
C THR A 175 17.84 -21.18 34.11
N ILE A 176 18.71 -21.95 33.45
CA ILE A 176 18.35 -23.13 32.68
C ILE A 176 19.16 -24.29 33.26
N ASP A 177 18.48 -25.34 33.70
CA ASP A 177 19.11 -26.52 34.32
C ASP A 177 20.04 -26.15 35.52
N GLY A 178 19.63 -25.13 36.28
CA GLY A 178 20.39 -24.63 37.43
C GLY A 178 21.64 -23.81 37.10
N MET A 179 21.92 -23.54 35.83
CA MET A 179 22.97 -22.61 35.39
C MET A 179 22.38 -21.22 35.19
N ILE A 180 23.01 -20.18 35.75
CA ILE A 180 22.54 -18.80 35.70
C ILE A 180 22.83 -18.19 34.33
N ILE A 181 21.79 -17.74 33.64
CA ILE A 181 21.86 -17.17 32.29
C ILE A 181 21.71 -15.65 32.25
N GLU A 182 21.08 -15.08 33.29
CA GLU A 182 20.86 -13.65 33.47
C GLU A 182 20.64 -13.31 34.95
N VAL A 183 21.08 -12.11 35.36
CA VAL A 183 20.94 -11.59 36.73
C VAL A 183 20.43 -10.16 36.68
N HIS A 184 19.43 -9.87 37.51
CA HIS A 184 18.80 -8.57 37.65
C HIS A 184 18.85 -8.13 39.12
N LEU A 185 19.34 -6.93 39.42
CA LEU A 185 19.42 -6.38 40.79
C LEU A 185 18.07 -5.81 41.29
N ARG A 186 16.98 -6.50 40.92
CA ARG A 186 15.61 -6.21 41.30
C ARG A 186 14.82 -7.52 41.35
N PHE A 187 13.64 -7.48 41.95
CA PHE A 187 12.65 -8.54 41.82
C PHE A 187 11.82 -8.37 40.54
N SER A 188 10.99 -9.37 40.22
CA SER A 188 9.98 -9.30 39.16
C SER A 188 8.77 -8.47 39.60
N PRO A 189 8.57 -7.25 39.08
CA PRO A 189 7.48 -6.37 39.53
C PRO A 189 6.10 -6.80 39.02
N GLN A 190 6.06 -7.85 38.21
CA GLN A 190 4.85 -8.35 37.57
C GLN A 190 4.00 -9.21 38.51
N TRP A 191 4.58 -9.82 39.56
CA TRP A 191 3.92 -10.83 40.40
C TRP A 191 3.70 -10.51 41.91
N PRO A 192 3.84 -9.26 42.42
CA PRO A 192 3.60 -8.96 43.84
C PRO A 192 2.26 -9.43 44.41
N ASP A 193 1.21 -9.46 43.58
CA ASP A 193 -0.13 -9.90 43.96
C ASP A 193 -0.24 -11.42 44.15
N ILE A 194 0.70 -12.20 43.60
CA ILE A 194 0.71 -13.66 43.67
C ILE A 194 1.66 -14.19 44.78
N TYR A 195 2.74 -13.48 45.11
CA TYR A 195 3.65 -13.92 46.20
C TYR A 195 2.96 -13.99 47.56
N GLY A 196 1.93 -13.18 47.78
CA GLY A 196 1.13 -13.14 49.01
C GLY A 196 1.18 -11.79 49.72
N SER A 197 0.19 -11.54 50.57
CA SER A 197 -0.01 -10.23 51.24
C SER A 197 1.15 -9.79 52.15
N TRP A 198 2.01 -10.73 52.57
CA TRP A 198 3.17 -10.47 53.42
C TRP A 198 4.38 -9.94 52.63
N PHE A 199 4.45 -10.16 51.31
CA PHE A 199 5.65 -9.86 50.50
C PHE A 199 5.97 -8.36 50.46
N LEU A 200 4.97 -7.51 50.12
CA LEU A 200 5.18 -6.07 49.99
C LEU A 200 5.65 -5.41 51.32
N PRO A 201 5.07 -5.71 52.50
CA PRO A 201 5.60 -5.26 53.79
C PRO A 201 7.05 -5.64 54.02
N SER A 202 7.41 -6.90 53.76
CA SER A 202 8.78 -7.39 53.94
C SER A 202 9.77 -6.77 52.95
N LEU A 203 9.33 -6.46 51.73
CA LEU A 203 10.10 -5.72 50.74
C LEU A 203 10.43 -4.30 51.25
N VAL A 204 9.44 -3.61 51.84
CA VAL A 204 9.68 -2.28 52.43
C VAL A 204 10.64 -2.35 53.61
N ASP A 205 10.54 -3.39 54.45
CA ASP A 205 11.46 -3.60 55.58
C ASP A 205 12.92 -3.82 55.12
N LEU A 206 13.11 -4.62 54.07
CA LEU A 206 14.43 -4.90 53.49
C LEU A 206 15.13 -3.60 53.06
N TYR A 207 14.45 -2.78 52.26
CA TYR A 207 15.00 -1.52 51.75
C TYR A 207 14.99 -0.37 52.77
N SER A 208 14.27 -0.51 53.87
CA SER A 208 14.32 0.44 55.01
C SER A 208 15.43 0.11 56.00
N GLY A 209 16.24 -0.92 55.76
CA GLY A 209 17.32 -1.36 56.64
C GLY A 209 16.86 -2.16 57.87
N ARG A 210 15.62 -2.66 57.88
CA ARG A 210 15.07 -3.52 58.95
C ARG A 210 15.32 -5.02 58.71
N GLY A 211 15.98 -5.37 57.62
CA GLY A 211 16.18 -6.76 57.19
C GLY A 211 14.92 -7.39 56.60
N TRP A 212 14.97 -8.68 56.32
CA TRP A 212 13.84 -9.43 55.77
C TRP A 212 12.94 -9.97 56.87
N THR A 213 11.69 -9.51 56.92
CA THR A 213 10.68 -9.91 57.92
C THR A 213 9.74 -11.02 57.41
N GLY A 214 9.92 -11.44 56.16
CA GLY A 214 9.09 -12.45 55.51
C GLY A 214 9.45 -13.87 55.96
N PRO A 215 8.53 -14.84 55.84
CA PRO A 215 8.78 -16.24 56.18
C PRO A 215 9.86 -16.85 55.26
N SER A 216 10.79 -17.61 55.83
CA SER A 216 11.83 -18.33 55.06
C SER A 216 11.26 -19.46 54.19
N SER A 217 10.07 -19.97 54.51
CA SER A 217 9.30 -20.92 53.70
C SER A 217 7.81 -20.71 53.94
N ALA A 218 7.16 -19.94 53.08
CA ALA A 218 5.69 -19.87 53.05
C ALA A 218 5.17 -20.92 52.07
N LYS A 219 4.18 -21.72 52.49
CA LYS A 219 3.34 -22.47 51.56
C LYS A 219 2.39 -21.49 50.87
N THR A 220 2.90 -20.78 49.87
CA THR A 220 2.10 -19.89 49.03
C THR A 220 1.38 -20.70 47.95
N ARG A 221 0.17 -20.27 47.61
CA ARG A 221 -0.62 -20.88 46.54
C ARG A 221 0.10 -20.65 45.21
N ALA A 222 0.22 -21.69 44.39
CA ALA A 222 0.73 -21.55 43.03
C ALA A 222 -0.20 -20.64 42.21
N GLY A 223 0.37 -19.72 41.44
CA GLY A 223 -0.35 -18.80 40.57
C GLY A 223 0.18 -18.82 39.15
N TYR A 224 -0.50 -18.11 38.26
CA TYR A 224 -0.21 -18.05 36.84
C TYR A 224 -0.16 -16.60 36.36
N SER A 225 0.80 -16.28 35.51
CA SER A 225 0.92 -15.01 34.80
C SER A 225 0.93 -15.27 33.29
N VAL A 226 -0.12 -14.85 32.60
CA VAL A 226 -0.32 -15.07 31.17
C VAL A 226 -0.07 -13.75 30.42
N PRO A 227 1.04 -13.61 29.68
CA PRO A 227 1.29 -12.42 28.87
C PRO A 227 0.44 -12.42 27.60
N LEU A 228 0.09 -11.22 27.14
CA LEU A 228 -0.55 -10.94 25.86
C LEU A 228 0.49 -10.31 24.93
N PHE A 229 0.86 -11.05 23.88
CA PHE A 229 1.69 -10.57 22.78
C PHE A 229 0.80 -10.34 21.55
N ASP A 230 0.99 -9.21 20.87
CA ASP A 230 0.27 -8.88 19.64
C ASP A 230 1.07 -7.86 18.80
N ASP A 231 0.51 -7.41 17.67
CA ASP A 231 1.12 -6.40 16.81
C ASP A 231 1.36 -5.06 17.55
N GLU A 232 2.46 -4.38 17.22
CA GLU A 232 2.85 -3.08 17.78
C GLU A 232 1.74 -2.02 17.61
N LYS A 233 0.96 -2.09 16.52
CA LYS A 233 -0.12 -1.14 16.25
C LYS A 233 -1.21 -1.11 17.33
N TYR A 234 -1.37 -2.20 18.09
CA TYR A 234 -2.34 -2.30 19.17
C TYR A 234 -1.82 -1.78 20.51
N ALA A 235 -0.50 -1.58 20.67
CA ALA A 235 0.09 -1.10 21.91
C ALA A 235 -0.39 0.32 22.28
N PRO A 236 -0.48 1.30 21.37
CA PRO A 236 -1.12 2.59 21.67
C PRO A 236 -2.59 2.47 22.05
N ILE A 237 -3.35 1.60 21.37
CA ILE A 237 -4.80 1.46 21.59
C ILE A 237 -5.12 0.96 22.98
N CYS A 238 -4.29 0.08 23.56
CA CYS A 238 -4.54 -0.42 24.92
C CYS A 238 -4.53 0.71 25.97
N SER A 239 -3.87 1.84 25.71
CA SER A 239 -3.87 3.00 26.63
C SER A 239 -5.22 3.73 26.70
N LEU A 240 -6.13 3.48 25.75
CA LEU A 240 -7.50 4.00 25.76
C LEU A 240 -8.41 3.25 26.75
N ILE A 241 -7.98 2.07 27.21
CA ILE A 241 -8.76 1.25 28.15
C ILE A 241 -8.70 1.89 29.55
N LYS A 242 -9.86 2.30 30.06
CA LYS A 242 -9.98 2.89 31.39
C LYS A 242 -9.67 1.85 32.50
N PRO A 243 -9.04 2.26 33.61
CA PRO A 243 -8.77 1.36 34.74
C PRO A 243 -10.01 0.68 35.31
N GLU A 244 -11.16 1.34 35.28
CA GLU A 244 -12.46 0.79 35.72
C GLU A 244 -12.85 -0.45 34.91
N HIS A 245 -12.64 -0.42 33.60
CA HIS A 245 -12.96 -1.53 32.72
C HIS A 245 -12.04 -2.74 32.96
N LEU A 246 -10.76 -2.49 33.27
CA LEU A 246 -9.85 -3.56 33.69
C LEU A 246 -10.31 -4.21 35.00
N GLN A 247 -10.81 -3.42 35.96
CA GLN A 247 -11.35 -3.95 37.22
C GLN A 247 -12.64 -4.74 37.02
N GLU A 248 -13.50 -4.35 36.08
CA GLU A 248 -14.68 -5.12 35.69
C GLU A 248 -14.27 -6.48 35.12
N MET A 249 -13.33 -6.50 34.17
CA MET A 249 -12.81 -7.73 33.59
C MET A 249 -12.13 -8.63 34.65
N GLU A 250 -11.41 -8.04 35.60
CA GLU A 250 -10.81 -8.79 36.71
C GLU A 250 -11.87 -9.52 37.56
N ARG A 251 -12.99 -8.85 37.85
CA ARG A 251 -14.12 -9.44 38.59
C ARG A 251 -14.89 -10.47 37.76
N GLU A 252 -15.08 -10.20 36.46
CA GLU A 252 -15.80 -11.08 35.53
C GLU A 252 -15.09 -12.44 35.39
N PHE A 253 -13.76 -12.40 35.18
CA PHE A 253 -12.97 -13.60 34.96
C PHE A 253 -12.33 -14.18 36.23
N ASP A 254 -12.57 -13.57 37.40
CA ASP A 254 -11.99 -14.02 38.69
C ASP A 254 -10.44 -14.14 38.61
N VAL A 255 -9.82 -13.11 38.04
CA VAL A 255 -8.35 -12.98 37.93
C VAL A 255 -7.85 -11.94 38.94
N SER A 256 -6.60 -12.10 39.38
CA SER A 256 -6.00 -11.25 40.42
C SER A 256 -5.71 -9.83 39.93
N SER A 257 -5.09 -9.71 38.75
CA SER A 257 -4.81 -8.40 38.16
C SER A 257 -4.57 -8.48 36.65
N ILE A 258 -4.90 -7.41 35.93
CA ILE A 258 -4.57 -7.16 34.53
C ILE A 258 -3.71 -5.90 34.46
N THR A 259 -2.49 -6.02 33.94
CA THR A 259 -1.56 -4.88 33.84
C THR A 259 -1.16 -4.63 32.39
N LEU A 260 -1.28 -3.38 31.94
CA LEU A 260 -0.92 -2.96 30.59
C LEU A 260 0.58 -2.63 30.51
N GLY A 261 1.23 -3.09 29.44
CA GLY A 261 2.66 -2.98 29.19
C GLY A 261 3.09 -1.70 28.47
N TYR A 262 2.17 -0.95 27.85
CA TYR A 262 2.46 0.29 27.14
C TYR A 262 2.17 1.54 27.99
N ASP A 263 3.09 2.50 27.99
CA ASP A 263 2.96 3.81 28.64
C ASP A 263 3.19 4.89 27.57
N ILE A 264 2.23 5.79 27.39
CA ILE A 264 2.27 6.90 26.41
C ILE A 264 3.51 7.78 26.60
N ALA A 265 4.03 7.88 27.83
CA ALA A 265 5.21 8.68 28.14
C ALA A 265 6.52 8.11 27.55
N MET A 266 6.52 6.87 27.04
CA MET A 266 7.70 6.22 26.46
C MET A 266 7.54 5.96 24.95
N PRO A 267 8.50 6.37 24.10
CA PRO A 267 8.42 6.18 22.66
C PRO A 267 8.55 4.70 22.25
N LEU A 268 7.68 4.25 21.33
CA LEU A 268 7.66 2.88 20.79
C LEU A 268 8.98 2.47 20.10
N LYS A 269 9.64 3.42 19.43
CA LYS A 269 10.80 3.19 18.55
C LYS A 269 12.07 2.68 19.27
N GLY A 270 12.07 2.62 20.60
CA GLY A 270 13.21 2.17 21.42
C GLY A 270 13.00 0.88 22.21
N ARG A 271 11.89 0.15 22.02
CA ARG A 271 11.61 -1.08 22.76
C ARG A 271 11.99 -2.34 21.98
N THR A 272 12.48 -3.33 22.72
CA THR A 272 12.83 -4.67 22.24
C THR A 272 11.63 -5.38 21.62
N ARG A 273 11.86 -6.09 20.50
CA ARG A 273 10.84 -6.78 19.70
C ARG A 273 11.12 -8.28 19.63
N PRO A 274 10.43 -9.11 20.42
CA PRO A 274 10.39 -10.55 20.19
C PRO A 274 9.75 -10.86 18.82
N ALA A 275 10.16 -11.95 18.18
CA ALA A 275 9.62 -12.35 16.88
C ALA A 275 8.10 -12.62 16.90
N GLY A 276 7.55 -13.05 18.05
CA GLY A 276 6.14 -13.35 18.24
C GLY A 276 5.26 -12.16 18.66
N GLY A 277 5.76 -10.92 18.61
CA GLY A 277 4.97 -9.71 18.81
C GLY A 277 5.38 -8.86 20.01
N PHE A 278 4.73 -7.71 20.17
CA PHE A 278 4.92 -6.75 21.26
C PHE A 278 4.11 -7.17 22.50
N ARG A 279 4.72 -7.11 23.69
CA ARG A 279 4.02 -7.44 24.95
C ARG A 279 3.08 -6.29 25.34
N ILE A 280 1.78 -6.49 25.10
CA ILE A 280 0.73 -5.49 25.34
C ILE A 280 0.25 -5.50 26.79
N ALA A 281 0.10 -6.68 27.40
CA ALA A 281 -0.39 -6.81 28.78
C ALA A 281 0.09 -8.13 29.42
N TRP A 282 -0.12 -8.27 30.72
CA TRP A 282 -0.06 -9.57 31.41
C TRP A 282 -1.21 -9.70 32.41
N ILE A 283 -1.71 -10.92 32.54
CA ILE A 283 -2.88 -11.27 33.36
C ILE A 283 -2.44 -12.27 34.43
N ASN A 284 -2.63 -11.89 35.69
CA ASN A 284 -2.27 -12.68 36.86
C ASN A 284 -3.51 -13.31 37.49
N GLY A 285 -3.39 -14.54 37.96
CA GLY A 285 -4.47 -15.21 38.69
C GLY A 285 -4.05 -16.57 39.23
N PHE A 286 -5.00 -17.28 39.82
CA PHE A 286 -4.76 -18.59 40.44
C PHE A 286 -5.40 -19.75 39.67
N ASP A 287 -5.98 -19.47 38.51
CA ASP A 287 -6.58 -20.43 37.58
C ASP A 287 -6.09 -20.09 36.16
N LEU A 288 -5.34 -21.01 35.57
CA LEU A 288 -4.70 -20.80 34.28
C LEU A 288 -5.71 -20.59 33.15
N GLU A 289 -6.81 -21.34 33.16
CA GLU A 289 -7.79 -21.29 32.07
C GLU A 289 -8.61 -20.00 32.12
N LYS A 290 -8.93 -19.52 33.32
CA LYS A 290 -9.54 -18.20 33.50
C LYS A 290 -8.61 -17.07 33.04
N CYS A 291 -7.32 -17.13 33.36
CA CYS A 291 -6.33 -16.16 32.88
C CYS A 291 -6.21 -16.17 31.35
N LYS A 292 -6.23 -17.34 30.70
CA LYS A 292 -6.23 -17.45 29.23
C LYS A 292 -7.51 -16.90 28.60
N LEU A 293 -8.67 -17.10 29.23
CA LEU A 293 -9.94 -16.56 28.75
C LEU A 293 -9.94 -15.02 28.85
N ALA A 294 -9.49 -14.47 29.98
CA ALA A 294 -9.30 -13.04 30.17
C ALA A 294 -8.33 -12.44 29.13
N ARG A 295 -7.22 -13.13 28.84
CA ARG A 295 -6.28 -12.75 27.74
C ARG A 295 -7.00 -12.62 26.40
N ARG A 296 -7.78 -13.64 26.00
CA ARG A 296 -8.53 -13.63 24.73
C ARG A 296 -9.56 -12.51 24.69
N ARG A 297 -10.28 -12.29 25.80
CA ARG A 297 -11.28 -11.22 25.88
C ARG A 297 -10.65 -9.84 25.75
N LEU A 298 -9.51 -9.62 26.42
CA LEU A 298 -8.75 -8.37 26.34
C LEU A 298 -8.23 -8.13 24.91
N GLN A 299 -7.74 -9.18 24.25
CA GLN A 299 -7.29 -9.09 22.86
C GLN A 299 -8.42 -8.65 21.91
N ILE A 300 -9.59 -9.29 22.00
CA ILE A 300 -10.78 -8.91 21.22
C ILE A 300 -11.21 -7.47 21.51
N CYS A 301 -11.18 -7.06 22.78
CA CYS A 301 -11.52 -5.68 23.16
C CYS A 301 -10.58 -4.67 22.48
N ILE A 302 -9.27 -4.93 22.49
CA ILE A 302 -8.27 -4.05 21.86
C ILE A 302 -8.43 -4.01 20.34
N HIS A 303 -8.69 -5.15 19.70
CA HIS A 303 -8.92 -5.21 18.25
C HIS A 303 -10.20 -4.45 17.85
N ASN A 304 -11.30 -4.64 18.59
CA ASN A 304 -12.54 -3.91 18.34
C ASN A 304 -12.37 -2.40 18.54
N LEU A 305 -11.60 -1.97 19.55
CA LEU A 305 -11.29 -0.55 19.74
C LEU A 305 -10.48 0.01 18.57
N PHE A 306 -9.53 -0.75 18.04
CA PHE A 306 -8.78 -0.38 16.85
C PHE A 306 -9.68 -0.29 15.61
N ASP A 307 -10.62 -1.22 15.41
CA ASP A 307 -11.54 -1.21 14.27
C ASP A 307 -12.56 -0.06 14.35
N MET A 308 -12.98 0.33 15.56
CA MET A 308 -13.89 1.45 15.79
C MET A 308 -13.21 2.82 15.60
N ASP A 309 -11.92 2.95 15.93
CA ASP A 309 -11.10 4.15 15.64
C ASP A 309 -10.45 4.11 14.23
N GLY A 310 -10.70 3.05 13.44
CA GLY A 310 -9.96 2.65 12.24
C GLY A 310 -10.30 3.37 10.92
N ARG A 311 -10.68 4.66 10.95
CA ARG A 311 -10.47 5.53 9.77
C ARG A 311 -9.21 6.37 10.03
N PRO A 312 -8.15 6.25 9.21
CA PRO A 312 -6.98 7.11 9.35
C PRO A 312 -7.28 8.50 8.77
N ASP A 313 -8.18 9.26 9.38
CA ASP A 313 -8.30 10.69 9.13
C ASP A 313 -7.33 11.44 10.04
N ASN A 314 -6.20 11.84 9.44
CA ASN A 314 -5.42 13.06 9.74
C ASN A 314 -4.93 13.38 11.18
N HIS A 315 -5.18 12.58 12.21
CA HIS A 315 -4.78 12.96 13.58
C HIS A 315 -3.31 12.67 13.93
N HIS A 316 -2.62 11.78 13.21
CA HIS A 316 -1.19 11.54 13.42
C HIS A 316 -0.26 12.59 12.79
N GLN A 317 -0.78 13.48 11.94
CA GLN A 317 -0.05 14.67 11.49
C GLN A 317 -0.32 15.92 12.35
N GLN A 318 -1.31 15.92 13.23
CA GLN A 318 -1.64 17.09 14.07
C GLN A 318 -1.00 17.05 15.47
N ILE A 319 -0.76 15.89 16.07
CA ILE A 319 -0.09 15.81 17.38
C ILE A 319 1.40 16.18 17.27
N ASN A 320 2.03 15.95 16.11
CA ASN A 320 3.41 16.39 15.83
C ASN A 320 3.53 17.85 15.32
N LYS A 321 2.41 18.54 15.04
CA LYS A 321 2.40 19.95 14.62
C LYS A 321 2.03 20.93 15.75
N GLN A 322 1.34 20.50 16.81
CA GLN A 322 0.96 21.38 17.93
C GLN A 322 1.96 21.45 19.10
N GLN A 323 3.04 20.66 19.10
CA GLN A 323 4.17 20.82 20.06
C GLN A 323 5.39 21.55 19.48
N ARG A 324 5.22 22.38 18.44
CA ARG A 324 6.30 23.23 17.88
C ARG A 324 6.04 24.74 17.93
N GLN A 325 5.03 25.20 18.66
CA GLN A 325 4.86 26.63 18.94
C GLN A 325 4.43 26.82 20.40
N HIS A 326 5.23 27.59 21.13
CA HIS A 326 5.04 28.03 22.53
C HIS A 326 5.57 27.10 23.62
N HIS A 327 6.90 27.07 23.78
CA HIS A 327 7.52 27.53 25.03
C HIS A 327 8.99 27.85 24.78
N VAL A 328 9.32 29.14 24.87
CA VAL A 328 10.68 29.63 25.12
C VAL A 328 10.82 29.71 26.63
N PRO A 329 11.75 28.97 27.25
CA PRO A 329 12.35 29.40 28.49
C PRO A 329 13.81 29.77 28.23
N THR A 330 14.09 31.03 28.50
CA THR A 330 15.42 31.59 28.73
C THR A 330 16.16 30.71 29.75
N MET A 331 17.22 30.02 29.32
CA MET A 331 18.11 29.26 30.21
C MET A 331 19.56 29.58 29.86
N THR A 332 20.18 30.24 30.82
CA THR A 332 21.61 30.41 31.03
C THR A 332 22.39 29.11 30.86
N SER A 333 23.59 29.25 30.31
CA SER A 333 24.58 28.20 30.06
C SER A 333 24.91 27.35 31.30
N THR A 334 24.54 26.07 31.28
CA THR A 334 25.23 25.01 32.01
C THR A 334 25.37 23.79 31.09
N GLU A 335 26.61 23.36 30.91
CA GLU A 335 27.08 22.35 29.97
C GLU A 335 26.48 20.95 30.21
N SER A 336 26.15 20.24 29.11
CA SER A 336 25.64 18.86 29.14
C SER A 336 26.76 17.80 29.30
N PRO A 337 26.52 16.64 29.95
CA PRO A 337 27.57 15.68 30.35
C PRO A 337 28.14 14.81 29.20
N VAL A 338 27.56 14.88 28.01
CA VAL A 338 27.90 14.01 26.87
C VAL A 338 29.25 14.39 26.21
N LEU A 339 29.76 15.60 26.48
CA LEU A 339 31.07 16.05 25.99
C LEU A 339 32.24 15.61 26.90
N LEU A 340 31.97 15.11 28.12
CA LEU A 340 33.00 14.63 29.05
C LEU A 340 33.46 13.20 28.75
N SER A 341 32.57 12.33 28.24
CA SER A 341 32.92 10.93 27.93
C SER A 341 33.84 10.78 26.71
N ARG A 342 33.82 11.73 25.77
CA ARG A 342 34.80 11.79 24.65
C ARG A 342 36.19 12.26 25.05
N ARG A 343 36.36 12.89 26.22
CA ARG A 343 37.68 13.22 26.76
C ARG A 343 38.37 11.99 27.36
N HIS A 344 37.62 11.09 28.01
CA HIS A 344 38.19 9.93 28.72
C HIS A 344 38.69 8.78 27.84
N VAL A 345 38.13 8.58 26.63
CA VAL A 345 38.64 7.56 25.70
C VAL A 345 39.98 7.95 25.08
N PHE A 346 40.32 9.24 25.08
CA PHE A 346 41.58 9.74 24.53
C PHE A 346 42.78 9.54 25.47
N ASP A 347 42.55 9.51 26.78
CA ASP A 347 43.61 9.31 27.79
C ASP A 347 44.02 7.83 27.95
N SER A 348 43.20 6.88 27.47
CA SER A 348 43.47 5.44 27.59
C SER A 348 44.20 4.81 26.41
N VAL A 349 44.24 5.48 25.25
CA VAL A 349 44.92 4.97 24.03
C VAL A 349 46.30 5.62 23.83
N PHE A 350 46.51 6.81 24.38
CA PHE A 350 47.83 7.44 24.50
C PHE A 350 47.99 7.88 25.95
N SER A 351 48.77 7.14 26.74
CA SER A 351 49.05 7.56 28.10
C SER A 351 49.63 8.97 28.10
N PRO A 352 49.13 9.90 28.93
CA PRO A 352 49.90 11.08 29.27
C PRO A 352 51.11 10.56 30.06
N THR A 353 52.28 10.43 29.41
CA THR A 353 53.51 10.54 30.18
C THR A 353 53.44 11.92 30.80
N SER A 354 53.13 11.92 32.09
CA SER A 354 53.13 13.10 32.93
C SER A 354 54.32 13.97 32.51
N SER A 355 54.06 15.25 32.32
CA SER A 355 55.05 16.25 32.63
C SER A 355 55.36 16.14 34.12
N HIS A 356 56.10 15.10 34.51
CA HIS A 356 56.95 15.18 35.68
C HIS A 356 57.91 16.33 35.41
N VAL A 357 57.50 17.51 35.87
CA VAL A 357 58.42 18.51 36.40
C VAL A 357 59.20 17.79 37.49
N TYR A 358 60.25 17.08 37.10
CA TYR A 358 61.32 16.76 38.00
C TYR A 358 61.93 18.11 38.39
N GLN A 359 61.55 18.59 39.58
CA GLN A 359 62.48 19.38 40.36
C GLN A 359 63.66 18.46 40.71
N THR A 360 64.60 18.31 39.78
CA THR A 360 65.91 17.76 40.08
C THR A 360 66.66 18.81 40.89
N ARG A 361 66.88 18.50 42.17
CA ARG A 361 68.05 19.00 42.91
C ARG A 361 69.29 18.78 42.03
N PRO A 362 70.24 19.74 41.97
CA PRO A 362 71.40 19.61 41.10
C PRO A 362 72.32 18.51 41.63
N LEU A 363 72.31 17.36 40.96
CA LEU A 363 73.35 16.34 41.04
C LEU A 363 74.21 16.46 39.78
N ALA A 364 75.53 16.45 39.95
CA ALA A 364 76.49 16.62 38.87
C ALA A 364 76.26 15.58 37.75
N LEU A 365 76.01 16.08 36.54
CA LEU A 365 75.77 15.28 35.32
C LEU A 365 77.09 14.67 34.81
N GLY A 366 77.06 13.39 34.43
CA GLY A 366 78.14 12.77 33.65
C GLY A 366 78.24 13.36 32.23
N PRO A 367 79.40 13.24 31.56
CA PRO A 367 79.67 13.87 30.26
C PRO A 367 78.72 13.42 29.13
N GLU A 368 78.27 12.17 29.13
CA GLU A 368 77.36 11.63 28.11
C GLU A 368 75.93 12.22 28.20
N GLN A 369 75.45 12.49 29.42
CA GLN A 369 74.09 13.01 29.63
C GLN A 369 73.97 14.49 29.24
N ALA A 370 75.05 15.27 29.43
CA ALA A 370 75.13 16.64 28.96
C ALA A 370 75.16 16.74 27.42
N GLN A 371 75.80 15.79 26.74
CA GLN A 371 75.83 15.71 25.27
C GLN A 371 74.44 15.37 24.70
N TRP A 372 73.73 14.41 25.31
CA TRP A 372 72.34 14.07 24.97
C TRP A 372 71.40 15.26 25.12
N GLU A 373 71.46 16.00 26.24
CA GLU A 373 70.62 17.18 26.44
C GLU A 373 70.90 18.31 25.43
N ARG A 374 72.18 18.49 25.04
CA ARG A 374 72.56 19.47 24.02
C ARG A 374 71.99 19.07 22.65
N ALA A 375 72.14 17.82 22.24
CA ALA A 375 71.59 17.30 20.98
C ALA A 375 70.05 17.40 20.96
N TRP A 376 69.39 17.05 22.07
CA TRP A 376 67.93 17.17 22.22
C TRP A 376 67.43 18.62 22.07
N ARG A 377 68.09 19.60 22.70
CA ARG A 377 67.69 21.02 22.59
C ARG A 377 67.89 21.56 21.17
N LEU A 378 68.98 21.19 20.49
CA LEU A 378 69.22 21.59 19.10
C LEU A 378 68.16 21.01 18.15
N ALA A 379 67.90 19.70 18.25
CA ALA A 379 66.89 19.01 17.44
C ALA A 379 65.46 19.57 17.66
N THR A 380 65.04 19.73 18.92
CA THR A 380 63.70 20.24 19.25
C THR A 380 63.50 21.71 18.90
N SER A 381 64.53 22.55 19.03
CA SER A 381 64.46 23.96 18.63
C SER A 381 64.22 24.13 17.13
N PHE A 382 64.87 23.32 16.29
CA PHE A 382 64.71 23.35 14.83
C PHE A 382 63.35 22.80 14.38
N LEU A 383 62.86 21.74 15.02
CA LEU A 383 61.60 21.08 14.66
C LEU A 383 60.35 21.81 15.18
N SER A 384 60.49 22.65 16.21
CA SER A 384 59.39 23.40 16.83
C SER A 384 58.62 24.29 15.83
N LEU A 385 57.31 24.40 16.04
CA LEU A 385 56.39 25.12 15.14
C LEU A 385 55.96 26.46 15.76
N PRO A 386 55.98 27.57 15.00
CA PRO A 386 55.52 28.88 15.49
C PRO A 386 53.98 28.95 15.57
N ASP A 387 53.44 29.58 16.60
CA ASP A 387 52.00 29.79 16.75
C ASP A 387 51.57 31.09 16.06
N THR A 388 51.23 31.02 14.78
CA THR A 388 50.89 32.18 13.94
C THR A 388 49.38 32.33 13.63
N GLY A 389 48.52 31.49 14.23
CA GLY A 389 47.05 31.54 14.03
C GLY A 389 46.56 30.74 12.82
N PHE A 390 45.29 30.88 12.44
CA PHE A 390 44.72 30.17 11.27
C PHE A 390 45.10 30.87 9.97
N ILE A 391 46.06 30.30 9.24
CA ILE A 391 46.70 30.91 8.06
C ILE A 391 45.92 30.60 6.76
N ALA A 392 45.01 29.63 6.77
CA ALA A 392 44.47 29.04 5.53
C ALA A 392 43.68 29.98 4.58
N PRO A 393 42.83 30.93 5.03
CA PRO A 393 42.04 31.75 4.12
C PRO A 393 42.87 32.84 3.41
N GLN A 394 44.02 33.22 3.98
CA GLN A 394 44.83 34.35 3.50
C GLN A 394 45.81 33.93 2.37
N PHE A 395 45.97 32.62 2.12
CA PHE A 395 47.02 32.07 1.26
C PHE A 395 46.48 31.06 0.23
N ALA A 396 45.17 31.05 -0.08
CA ALA A 396 44.59 30.20 -1.12
C ALA A 396 45.25 30.39 -2.52
N HIS A 397 45.95 31.51 -2.72
CA HIS A 397 46.64 31.87 -3.98
C HIS A 397 48.09 32.33 -3.80
N ALA A 398 48.74 32.07 -2.66
CA ALA A 398 50.03 32.68 -2.36
C ALA A 398 51.23 31.77 -2.73
N ASP A 399 52.29 32.39 -3.26
CA ASP A 399 53.52 31.73 -3.68
C ASP A 399 54.22 30.95 -2.54
N ASP A 400 54.58 29.69 -2.85
CA ASP A 400 55.32 28.73 -2.01
C ASP A 400 56.40 29.31 -1.05
N PRO A 401 57.30 30.22 -1.48
CA PRO A 401 58.36 30.73 -0.61
C PRO A 401 57.89 31.63 0.55
N GLN A 402 56.73 32.29 0.45
CA GLN A 402 56.18 33.12 1.54
C GLN A 402 55.52 32.25 2.62
N PHE A 403 54.83 31.19 2.22
CA PHE A 403 54.22 30.19 3.10
C PHE A 403 55.25 29.39 3.91
N LEU A 404 56.37 29.01 3.28
CA LEU A 404 57.50 28.32 3.95
C LEU A 404 58.26 29.23 4.94
N LYS A 405 58.18 30.55 4.76
CA LYS A 405 58.75 31.54 5.71
C LYS A 405 57.97 31.61 7.01
N LEU A 406 56.64 31.65 6.93
CA LEU A 406 55.73 31.75 8.09
C LEU A 406 55.70 30.49 8.96
N SER A 407 56.00 29.33 8.38
CA SER A 407 56.03 28.02 9.06
C SER A 407 57.43 27.62 9.57
N ASN A 408 58.43 28.51 9.50
CA ASN A 408 59.84 28.22 9.79
C ASN A 408 60.44 27.04 8.97
N ARG A 409 59.81 26.64 7.86
CA ARG A 409 60.24 25.48 7.04
C ARG A 409 61.16 25.83 5.86
N HIS A 410 61.46 27.11 5.66
CA HIS A 410 62.45 27.59 4.67
C HIS A 410 63.93 27.40 5.08
N ARG A 411 64.21 27.06 6.34
CA ARG A 411 65.58 26.98 6.89
C ARG A 411 66.15 25.56 6.75
N ARG A 412 67.32 25.41 6.14
CA ARG A 412 68.05 24.13 6.11
C ARG A 412 68.74 23.86 7.46
N PRO A 413 68.86 22.60 7.91
CA PRO A 413 69.51 22.28 9.17
C PRO A 413 71.01 22.59 9.10
N SER A 414 71.54 23.30 10.11
CA SER A 414 72.98 23.52 10.26
C SER A 414 73.71 22.19 10.50
N GLN A 415 75.03 22.17 10.34
CA GLN A 415 75.82 20.93 10.52
C GLN A 415 75.65 20.34 11.92
N GLU A 416 75.62 21.19 12.95
CA GLU A 416 75.36 20.80 14.35
C GLU A 416 73.97 20.17 14.57
N VAL A 417 72.94 20.60 13.83
CA VAL A 417 71.58 20.05 13.92
C VAL A 417 71.49 18.71 13.20
N ARG A 418 72.19 18.53 12.08
CA ARG A 418 72.29 17.23 11.39
C ARG A 418 73.02 16.21 12.24
N ASP A 419 74.13 16.60 12.87
CA ASP A 419 74.88 15.76 13.79
C ASP A 419 74.04 15.37 15.02
N ALA A 420 73.21 16.30 15.52
CA ALA A 420 72.25 16.03 16.58
C ALA A 420 71.12 15.06 16.14
N PHE A 421 70.58 15.17 14.93
CA PHE A 421 69.60 14.21 14.41
C PHE A 421 70.20 12.81 14.28
N HIS A 422 71.39 12.68 13.66
CA HIS A 422 72.08 11.41 13.54
C HIS A 422 72.35 10.77 14.92
N TYR A 423 72.80 11.55 15.91
CA TYR A 423 73.07 11.05 17.25
C TYR A 423 71.80 10.54 17.96
N LEU A 424 70.67 11.25 17.83
CA LEU A 424 69.39 10.87 18.45
C LEU A 424 68.71 9.69 17.71
N THR A 425 68.87 9.55 16.39
CA THR A 425 68.31 8.42 15.63
C THR A 425 69.15 7.15 15.75
N LEU A 426 70.48 7.24 15.84
CA LEU A 426 71.35 6.08 16.09
C LEU A 426 71.07 5.41 17.44
N ALA A 427 70.74 6.21 18.47
CA ALA A 427 70.35 5.68 19.78
C ALA A 427 69.02 4.90 19.73
N LEU A 428 68.11 5.27 18.84
CA LEU A 428 66.85 4.55 18.59
C LEU A 428 67.09 3.22 17.88
N SER A 429 67.96 3.18 16.85
CA SER A 429 68.28 1.96 16.10
C SER A 429 69.09 0.94 16.92
N ARG A 430 69.79 1.36 17.98
CA ARG A 430 70.57 0.48 18.88
C ARG A 430 69.77 -0.10 20.05
N GLY A 431 68.51 0.31 20.23
CA GLY A 431 67.66 -0.18 21.32
C GLY A 431 68.11 0.25 22.72
N GLU A 432 68.91 1.32 22.82
CA GLU A 432 69.37 1.84 24.12
C GLU A 432 68.18 2.46 24.89
N PRO A 433 68.09 2.28 26.22
CA PRO A 433 67.02 2.86 27.04
C PRO A 433 67.17 4.39 27.09
N THR A 434 66.60 5.06 26.10
CA THR A 434 66.62 6.51 25.99
C THR A 434 65.47 7.13 26.80
N PRO A 435 65.70 8.24 27.51
CA PRO A 435 64.68 8.84 28.37
C PRO A 435 63.55 9.54 27.58
N ARG A 436 63.75 9.86 26.28
CA ARG A 436 62.75 10.55 25.42
C ARG A 436 62.94 10.20 23.94
N ASN A 437 61.84 9.89 23.24
CA ASN A 437 61.81 9.62 21.80
C ASN A 437 61.49 10.89 20.99
N LEU A 438 62.33 11.23 20.01
CA LEU A 438 62.18 12.41 19.16
C LEU A 438 60.93 12.35 18.27
N PHE A 439 60.56 11.17 17.76
CA PHE A 439 59.38 11.00 16.90
C PHE A 439 58.06 11.12 17.67
N ASP A 440 58.02 10.63 18.91
CA ASP A 440 56.86 10.77 19.78
C ASP A 440 56.71 12.23 20.25
N TRP A 441 57.82 12.93 20.53
CA TRP A 441 57.81 14.37 20.80
C TRP A 441 57.31 15.18 19.59
N TYR A 442 57.77 14.85 18.38
CA TYR A 442 57.31 15.55 17.16
C TYR A 442 55.83 15.29 16.87
N SER A 443 55.34 14.08 17.13
CA SER A 443 53.90 13.75 17.08
C SER A 443 53.07 14.63 18.02
N TYR A 444 53.57 14.86 19.23
CA TYR A 444 52.94 15.76 20.21
C TYR A 444 52.97 17.23 19.76
N GLU A 445 54.08 17.69 19.18
CA GLU A 445 54.21 19.07 18.67
C GLU A 445 53.27 19.33 17.48
N ILE A 446 53.13 18.37 16.55
CA ILE A 446 52.13 18.44 15.47
C ILE A 446 50.72 18.59 16.06
N ARG A 447 50.39 17.78 17.07
CA ARG A 447 49.07 17.80 17.71
C ARG A 447 48.78 19.13 18.40
N ARG A 448 49.74 19.67 19.17
CA ARG A 448 49.65 20.98 19.80
C ARG A 448 49.38 22.06 18.75
N HIS A 449 50.19 22.09 17.69
CA HIS A 449 50.09 23.11 16.65
C HIS A 449 48.76 23.02 15.89
N PHE A 450 48.31 21.82 15.53
CA PHE A 450 47.05 21.61 14.82
C PHE A 450 45.84 22.07 15.65
N LEU A 451 45.78 21.69 16.93
CA LEU A 451 44.68 22.08 17.82
C LEU A 451 44.64 23.58 18.11
N LYS A 452 45.81 24.23 18.19
CA LYS A 452 45.89 25.67 18.50
C LYS A 452 45.64 26.55 17.28
N ASN A 453 46.18 26.19 16.11
CA ASN A 453 46.19 27.06 14.93
C ASN A 453 45.14 26.68 13.87
N PHE A 454 44.75 25.39 13.75
CA PHE A 454 43.81 24.94 12.71
C PHE A 454 42.38 24.73 13.20
N ARG A 455 42.19 24.26 14.44
CA ARG A 455 40.86 23.89 14.95
C ARG A 455 39.83 25.03 14.85
N ALA A 456 40.11 26.17 15.47
CA ALA A 456 39.16 27.28 15.51
C ALA A 456 38.78 27.78 14.10
N GLY A 457 39.75 27.86 13.20
CA GLY A 457 39.56 28.27 11.82
C GLY A 457 38.73 27.31 10.97
N LEU A 458 38.96 26.01 11.13
CA LEU A 458 38.17 24.99 10.42
C LEU A 458 36.71 24.96 10.89
N TYR A 459 36.46 25.20 12.19
CA TYR A 459 35.09 25.35 12.70
C TYR A 459 34.40 26.60 12.14
N THR A 460 35.11 27.74 12.05
CA THR A 460 34.54 28.96 11.45
C THR A 460 34.26 28.80 9.96
N LEU A 461 35.06 28.02 9.22
CA LEU A 461 34.79 27.70 7.83
C LEU A 461 33.56 26.81 7.67
N LEU A 462 33.41 25.79 8.53
CA LEU A 462 32.24 24.90 8.53
C LEU A 462 30.92 25.61 8.88
N ASP A 463 30.97 26.68 9.68
CA ASP A 463 29.80 27.48 10.10
C ASP A 463 29.44 28.60 9.10
N SER A 464 30.16 28.70 7.97
CA SER A 464 29.91 29.74 6.97
C SER A 464 28.60 29.50 6.20
N ARG A 465 27.93 30.58 5.80
CA ARG A 465 26.64 30.53 5.08
C ARG A 465 26.79 30.14 3.61
N GLU A 466 27.93 30.46 2.99
CA GLU A 466 28.26 30.07 1.62
C GLU A 466 28.79 28.65 1.61
N ARG A 467 27.97 27.72 1.11
CA ARG A 467 28.31 26.29 1.15
C ARG A 467 29.13 25.85 -0.06
N ASP A 468 29.15 26.61 -1.16
CA ASP A 468 29.76 26.18 -2.42
C ASP A 468 31.28 26.32 -2.39
N GLY A 469 32.00 25.28 -2.82
CA GLY A 469 33.46 25.22 -2.75
C GLY A 469 34.05 25.09 -1.34
N LEU A 470 33.20 25.09 -0.29
CA LEU A 470 33.61 25.02 1.11
C LEU A 470 34.40 23.74 1.43
N LEU A 471 33.98 22.59 0.88
CA LEU A 471 34.70 21.32 1.04
C LEU A 471 36.11 21.40 0.45
N GLN A 472 36.26 22.01 -0.73
CA GLN A 472 37.56 22.21 -1.38
C GLN A 472 38.46 23.13 -0.54
N GLN A 473 37.91 24.19 0.06
CA GLN A 473 38.66 25.08 0.97
C GLN A 473 39.12 24.35 2.24
N ILE A 474 38.28 23.48 2.82
CA ILE A 474 38.65 22.67 3.98
C ILE A 474 39.75 21.67 3.62
N VAL A 475 39.61 20.95 2.52
CA VAL A 475 40.60 19.99 2.02
C VAL A 475 41.93 20.70 1.75
N HIS A 476 41.89 21.84 1.05
CA HIS A 476 43.07 22.67 0.80
C HIS A 476 43.77 23.12 2.10
N SER A 477 43.00 23.60 3.08
CA SER A 477 43.53 24.00 4.40
C SER A 477 44.26 22.86 5.11
N LEU A 478 43.76 21.63 4.97
CA LEU A 478 44.35 20.43 5.57
C LEU A 478 45.54 19.91 4.79
N HIS A 479 45.58 20.06 3.46
CA HIS A 479 46.79 19.80 2.67
C HIS A 479 47.93 20.74 3.06
N LEU A 480 47.64 22.03 3.29
CA LEU A 480 48.63 22.98 3.81
C LEU A 480 49.16 22.53 5.18
N ALA A 481 48.28 22.07 6.08
CA ALA A 481 48.69 21.51 7.37
C ALA A 481 49.59 20.28 7.20
N ARG A 482 49.19 19.33 6.34
CA ARG A 482 49.98 18.14 6.00
C ARG A 482 51.37 18.54 5.48
N ARG A 483 51.46 19.53 4.61
CA ARG A 483 52.74 20.00 4.06
C ARG A 483 53.66 20.59 5.15
N ILE A 484 53.13 21.38 6.08
CA ILE A 484 53.89 21.95 7.21
C ILE A 484 54.50 20.86 8.10
N TYR A 485 53.77 19.76 8.32
CA TYR A 485 54.15 18.69 9.24
C TYR A 485 55.04 17.61 8.61
N PHE A 486 54.73 17.20 7.38
CA PHE A 486 55.36 16.04 6.73
C PHE A 486 56.62 16.40 5.92
N VAL A 487 56.76 17.61 5.38
CA VAL A 487 57.96 18.00 4.60
C VAL A 487 59.26 17.89 5.41
N PRO A 488 59.39 18.44 6.64
CA PRO A 488 60.62 18.33 7.43
C PRO A 488 60.92 16.90 7.87
N LEU A 489 59.87 16.09 8.04
CA LEU A 489 59.97 14.69 8.39
C LEU A 489 60.54 13.87 7.23
N LEU A 490 60.01 14.07 6.02
CA LEU A 490 60.44 13.39 4.80
C LEU A 490 61.85 13.83 4.35
N ASP A 491 62.18 15.11 4.48
CA ASP A 491 63.45 15.64 3.97
C ASP A 491 64.63 15.45 4.94
N HIS A 492 64.40 15.37 6.25
CA HIS A 492 65.48 15.46 7.24
C HIS A 492 65.50 14.36 8.32
N LEU A 493 64.37 13.70 8.62
CA LEU A 493 64.29 12.71 9.71
C LEU A 493 64.12 11.27 9.21
N LEU A 494 63.26 11.02 8.22
CA LEU A 494 63.03 9.70 7.65
C LEU A 494 64.25 9.12 6.91
N PRO A 495 65.03 9.91 6.13
CA PRO A 495 66.23 9.39 5.44
C PRO A 495 67.31 8.85 6.38
N LEU A 496 67.20 9.12 7.68
CA LEU A 496 68.14 8.69 8.72
C LEU A 496 67.80 7.31 9.32
N LEU A 497 66.65 6.73 8.96
CA LEU A 497 66.17 5.41 9.41
C LEU A 497 66.34 4.36 8.30
N GLU A 498 66.30 3.06 8.65
CA GLU A 498 66.24 1.99 7.66
C GLU A 498 64.87 1.95 6.94
N ARG A 499 64.83 1.58 5.66
CA ARG A 499 63.59 1.55 4.83
C ARG A 499 62.35 0.93 5.52
N PRO A 500 62.40 -0.25 6.17
CA PRO A 500 61.22 -0.81 6.84
C PRO A 500 60.75 0.01 8.04
N GLU A 501 61.67 0.71 8.72
CA GLU A 501 61.35 1.60 9.83
C GLU A 501 60.77 2.93 9.34
N GLN A 502 61.22 3.43 8.18
CA GLN A 502 60.65 4.61 7.52
C GLN A 502 59.17 4.42 7.23
N ASP A 503 58.79 3.31 6.62
CA ASP A 503 57.40 3.01 6.25
C ASP A 503 56.52 2.87 7.50
N LYS A 504 57.02 2.18 8.54
CA LYS A 504 56.32 2.02 9.81
C LYS A 504 56.09 3.36 10.52
N MET A 505 57.10 4.23 10.54
CA MET A 505 57.00 5.55 11.19
C MET A 505 56.10 6.50 10.41
N LEU A 506 56.20 6.50 9.08
CA LEU A 506 55.34 7.30 8.22
C LEU A 506 53.88 6.87 8.34
N ALA A 507 53.58 5.56 8.36
CA ALA A 507 52.24 5.04 8.60
C ALA A 507 51.69 5.42 9.98
N LYS A 508 52.51 5.36 11.05
CA LYS A 508 52.13 5.78 12.40
C LYS A 508 51.75 7.28 12.44
N LEU A 509 52.55 8.13 11.79
CA LEU A 509 52.30 9.58 11.74
C LEU A 509 51.10 9.95 10.86
N ARG A 510 50.91 9.29 9.71
CA ARG A 510 49.72 9.46 8.86
C ARG A 510 48.44 9.08 9.60
N ARG A 511 48.41 7.92 10.27
CA ARG A 511 47.29 7.51 11.12
C ARG A 511 47.03 8.54 12.23
N GLY A 512 48.08 9.03 12.89
CA GLY A 512 47.98 10.11 13.87
C GLY A 512 47.32 11.37 13.30
N PHE A 513 47.72 11.80 12.10
CA PHE A 513 47.14 12.94 11.40
C PHE A 513 45.67 12.73 11.03
N HIS A 514 45.31 11.59 10.45
CA HIS A 514 43.93 11.27 10.09
C HIS A 514 43.01 11.25 11.31
N MET A 515 43.48 10.68 12.42
CA MET A 515 42.73 10.72 13.68
C MET A 515 42.53 12.16 14.17
N MET A 516 43.56 13.00 14.13
CA MET A 516 43.41 14.42 14.51
C MET A 516 42.33 15.13 13.68
N VAL A 517 42.34 14.96 12.36
CA VAL A 517 41.34 15.56 11.46
C VAL A 517 39.93 15.05 11.78
N ALA A 518 39.77 13.73 11.91
CA ALA A 518 38.49 13.09 12.19
C ALA A 518 37.85 13.51 13.53
N TYR A 519 38.66 13.87 14.54
CA TYR A 519 38.16 14.37 15.82
C TYR A 519 37.90 15.88 15.83
N THR A 520 38.56 16.65 14.97
CA THR A 520 38.35 18.10 14.90
C THR A 520 37.11 18.51 14.11
N LEU A 521 36.71 17.74 13.09
CA LEU A 521 35.60 18.11 12.23
C LEU A 521 34.35 17.29 12.57
N PRO A 522 33.18 17.91 12.80
CA PRO A 522 31.92 17.19 12.97
C PRO A 522 31.54 16.39 11.72
N TRP A 523 31.62 15.06 11.81
CA TRP A 523 31.30 14.18 10.70
C TRP A 523 29.92 14.42 10.04
N PRO A 524 28.81 14.67 10.78
CA PRO A 524 27.50 14.89 10.16
C PRO A 524 27.45 16.10 9.20
N GLN A 525 28.20 17.16 9.49
CA GLN A 525 28.26 18.34 8.64
C GLN A 525 29.12 18.07 7.40
N VAL A 526 30.27 17.42 7.60
CA VAL A 526 31.16 17.01 6.49
C VAL A 526 30.47 16.01 5.58
N SER A 527 29.73 15.03 6.11
CA SER A 527 29.01 14.03 5.32
C SER A 527 27.92 14.66 4.46
N ALA A 528 27.19 15.67 4.98
CA ALA A 528 26.16 16.36 4.21
C ALA A 528 26.76 17.16 3.03
N LEU A 529 27.90 17.84 3.25
CA LEU A 529 28.64 18.53 2.20
C LEU A 529 29.17 17.54 1.16
N LEU A 530 29.77 16.43 1.63
CA LEU A 530 30.29 15.38 0.77
C LEU A 530 29.19 14.75 -0.10
N THR A 531 28.01 14.44 0.48
CA THR A 531 26.84 13.96 -0.26
C THR A 531 26.51 14.91 -1.39
N ARG A 532 26.41 16.22 -1.12
CA ARG A 532 26.03 17.23 -2.11
C ARG A 532 27.04 17.36 -3.26
N GLU A 533 28.33 17.44 -2.96
CA GLU A 533 29.37 17.56 -3.99
C GLU A 533 29.46 16.28 -4.83
N ILE A 534 29.40 15.10 -4.21
CA ILE A 534 29.36 13.82 -4.95
C ILE A 534 28.12 13.77 -5.83
N THR A 535 26.93 14.10 -5.32
CA THR A 535 25.69 14.09 -6.12
C THR A 535 25.80 15.01 -7.33
N LYS A 536 26.36 16.22 -7.17
CA LYS A 536 26.50 17.18 -8.27
C LYS A 536 27.32 16.64 -9.44
N ASP A 537 28.52 16.12 -9.18
CA ASP A 537 29.36 15.58 -10.26
C ASP A 537 28.87 14.20 -10.71
N ALA A 538 28.32 13.36 -9.82
CA ALA A 538 27.81 12.05 -10.19
C ALA A 538 26.55 12.11 -11.07
N LEU A 539 25.67 13.10 -10.90
CA LEU A 539 24.52 13.32 -11.79
C LEU A 539 24.97 13.51 -13.25
N ILE A 540 26.01 14.34 -13.46
CA ILE A 540 26.60 14.60 -14.77
C ILE A 540 27.28 13.36 -15.34
N ILE A 541 28.06 12.65 -14.51
CA ILE A 541 28.80 11.45 -14.98
C ILE A 541 27.86 10.30 -15.35
N LEU A 542 26.72 10.20 -14.67
CA LEU A 542 25.71 9.18 -14.93
C LEU A 542 24.72 9.58 -16.04
N GLY A 543 24.78 10.82 -16.54
CA GLY A 543 23.89 11.37 -17.58
C GLY A 543 22.45 11.59 -17.12
N ILE A 544 22.20 11.70 -15.81
CA ILE A 544 20.85 11.92 -15.25
C ILE A 544 20.41 13.37 -15.46
N ASP A 545 21.37 14.30 -15.47
CA ASP A 545 21.14 15.72 -15.71
C ASP A 545 20.55 16.02 -17.09
N THR A 546 21.03 15.35 -18.14
CA THR A 546 20.51 15.53 -19.51
C THR A 546 19.08 15.00 -19.65
N LEU A 547 18.69 13.97 -18.88
CA LEU A 547 17.33 13.44 -18.90
C LEU A 547 16.32 14.38 -18.24
N ASN A 548 16.74 15.08 -17.17
CA ASN A 548 15.88 16.05 -16.49
C ASN A 548 15.73 17.36 -17.28
N GLU A 549 16.77 17.79 -18.01
CA GLU A 549 16.69 18.98 -18.88
C GLU A 549 15.74 18.78 -20.06
N GLU A 550 15.59 17.54 -20.56
CA GLU A 550 14.68 17.21 -21.65
C GLU A 550 13.20 17.31 -21.23
N GLU A 551 12.83 16.94 -19.99
CA GLU A 551 11.47 17.09 -19.45
C GLU A 551 10.99 18.57 -19.43
N ASP A 552 11.85 19.51 -19.07
CA ASP A 552 11.51 20.95 -18.96
C ASP A 552 11.25 21.62 -20.32
N THR A 553 11.74 21.05 -21.42
CA THR A 553 11.56 21.60 -22.77
C THR A 553 10.25 21.21 -23.45
N TYR A 554 9.54 20.20 -22.93
CA TYR A 554 8.30 19.71 -23.55
C TYR A 554 7.07 20.62 -23.30
N GLU A 555 7.15 21.60 -22.38
CA GLU A 555 6.10 22.63 -22.24
C GLU A 555 6.17 23.73 -23.30
N ASP A 556 7.26 23.83 -24.09
CA ASP A 556 7.44 24.87 -25.11
C ASP A 556 7.73 24.27 -26.51
N ALA A 557 6.93 23.29 -26.91
CA ALA A 557 7.02 22.61 -28.21
C ALA A 557 6.45 23.46 -29.38
N SER A 558 6.88 24.72 -29.51
CA SER A 558 6.49 25.59 -30.64
C SER A 558 7.65 26.23 -31.42
N SER A 559 8.92 25.93 -31.11
CA SER A 559 10.05 26.38 -31.95
C SER A 559 10.63 25.26 -32.80
N VAL A 560 10.11 25.16 -34.02
CA VAL A 560 10.70 24.39 -35.13
C VAL A 560 11.92 25.17 -35.64
N ASP A 561 13.08 25.03 -35.00
CA ASP A 561 14.40 25.16 -35.62
C ASP A 561 15.49 24.87 -34.58
N ASN A 562 15.94 23.64 -34.48
CA ASN A 562 17.29 23.34 -34.04
C ASN A 562 17.74 22.12 -34.85
N MET A 563 18.66 22.32 -35.79
CA MET A 563 19.41 21.23 -36.41
C MET A 563 19.93 20.32 -35.29
N GLU A 564 19.45 19.07 -35.26
CA GLU A 564 19.97 18.02 -34.38
C GLU A 564 21.48 17.88 -34.65
N VAL A 565 22.28 18.47 -33.77
CA VAL A 565 23.69 18.09 -33.68
C VAL A 565 23.67 16.73 -33.02
N ASP A 566 23.97 15.67 -33.79
CA ASP A 566 24.21 14.32 -33.29
C ASP A 566 24.99 14.40 -31.97
N ARG A 567 24.33 14.17 -30.83
CA ARG A 567 25.03 14.10 -29.55
C ARG A 567 25.79 12.77 -29.54
N PRO A 568 27.14 12.77 -29.55
CA PRO A 568 27.91 11.53 -29.60
C PRO A 568 27.79 10.69 -28.32
N TYR A 569 27.20 11.25 -27.25
CA TYR A 569 26.93 10.59 -25.97
C TYR A 569 25.49 10.88 -25.53
N SER A 570 24.71 9.83 -25.29
CA SER A 570 23.35 9.90 -24.72
C SER A 570 23.07 8.65 -23.88
N VAL A 571 22.44 8.86 -22.72
CA VAL A 571 21.93 7.78 -21.85
C VAL A 571 20.39 7.67 -21.91
N SER A 572 19.76 8.37 -22.85
CA SER A 572 18.31 8.35 -23.05
C SER A 572 17.85 7.01 -23.60
N TYR A 573 16.78 6.49 -23.01
CA TYR A 573 16.18 5.22 -23.45
C TYR A 573 15.63 5.30 -24.88
N ARG A 574 15.07 6.46 -25.28
CA ARG A 574 14.48 6.66 -26.62
C ARG A 574 15.55 6.59 -27.69
N ASP A 575 16.58 7.42 -27.58
CA ASP A 575 17.72 7.45 -28.51
C ASP A 575 18.37 6.06 -28.65
N TRP A 576 18.58 5.38 -27.52
CA TRP A 576 19.23 4.06 -27.52
C TRP A 576 18.35 2.97 -28.17
N ARG A 577 17.04 3.04 -27.97
CA ARG A 577 16.09 2.09 -28.57
C ARG A 577 16.03 2.27 -30.08
N ASP A 578 15.91 3.52 -30.53
CA ASP A 578 15.66 3.89 -31.93
C ASP A 578 16.93 3.72 -32.79
N GLU A 579 18.11 3.69 -32.18
CA GLU A 579 19.38 3.39 -32.85
C GLU A 579 19.44 1.93 -33.36
N PRO A 580 19.59 1.67 -34.67
CA PRO A 580 19.57 0.31 -35.22
C PRO A 580 20.87 -0.48 -35.02
N SER A 581 22.03 0.17 -34.81
CA SER A 581 23.33 -0.51 -34.71
C SER A 581 23.72 -0.85 -33.26
N GLU A 582 24.05 -2.10 -32.96
CA GLU A 582 24.53 -2.53 -31.63
C GLU A 582 25.87 -1.86 -31.25
N GLU A 583 26.75 -1.64 -32.22
CA GLU A 583 28.04 -0.95 -32.00
C GLU A 583 27.82 0.54 -31.71
N ALA A 584 26.83 1.17 -32.35
CA ALA A 584 26.46 2.56 -32.09
C ALA A 584 25.79 2.70 -30.71
N ARG A 585 24.89 1.77 -30.35
CA ARG A 585 24.30 1.67 -28.99
C ARG A 585 25.34 1.55 -27.89
N ALA A 586 26.44 0.85 -28.16
CA ALA A 586 27.56 0.73 -27.24
C ALA A 586 28.35 2.04 -27.10
N GLN A 587 28.56 2.76 -28.21
CA GLN A 587 29.26 4.04 -28.24
C GLN A 587 28.46 5.17 -27.59
N LEU A 588 27.12 5.18 -27.72
CA LEU A 588 26.24 6.18 -27.10
C LEU A 588 26.42 6.30 -25.58
N MET A 589 26.74 5.20 -24.90
CA MET A 589 26.94 5.17 -23.43
C MET A 589 28.41 5.09 -23.00
N ALA A 590 29.36 5.01 -23.93
CA ALA A 590 30.78 4.84 -23.60
C ALA A 590 31.38 6.07 -22.89
N GLY A 591 30.82 7.27 -23.12
CA GLY A 591 31.12 8.51 -22.38
C GLY A 591 32.56 9.00 -22.48
N ASP A 592 33.41 8.33 -23.26
CA ASP A 592 34.84 8.64 -23.37
C ASP A 592 35.11 9.90 -24.20
N ASP A 593 34.20 10.26 -25.11
CA ASP A 593 34.35 11.40 -26.01
C ASP A 593 33.67 12.70 -25.50
N ASP A 594 32.97 12.65 -24.35
CA ASP A 594 32.28 13.83 -23.79
C ASP A 594 33.19 14.63 -22.83
N ALA A 595 33.53 15.85 -23.23
CA ALA A 595 34.39 16.75 -22.46
C ALA A 595 33.77 17.21 -21.12
N ARG A 596 32.44 17.33 -21.01
CA ARG A 596 31.72 17.71 -19.78
C ARG A 596 31.76 16.56 -18.77
N VAL A 597 31.47 15.34 -19.22
CA VAL A 597 31.51 14.12 -18.38
C VAL A 597 32.93 13.87 -17.87
N ASN A 598 33.94 13.98 -18.75
CA ASN A 598 35.33 13.80 -18.37
C ASN A 598 35.79 14.89 -17.37
N ALA A 599 35.42 16.16 -17.57
CA ALA A 599 35.74 17.21 -16.62
C ALA A 599 35.07 17.00 -15.25
N ALA A 600 33.82 16.51 -15.21
CA ALA A 600 33.15 16.15 -13.95
C ALA A 600 33.81 14.97 -13.25
N ARG A 601 34.22 13.95 -14.02
CA ARG A 601 34.96 12.79 -13.53
C ARG A 601 36.29 13.20 -12.90
N GLU A 602 37.07 14.04 -13.57
CA GLU A 602 38.34 14.55 -13.03
C GLU A 602 38.16 15.36 -11.74
N ARG A 603 37.12 16.21 -11.68
CA ARG A 603 36.81 16.96 -10.45
C ARG A 603 36.43 16.05 -9.29
N LEU A 604 35.58 15.05 -9.53
CA LEU A 604 35.13 14.11 -8.50
C LEU A 604 36.29 13.26 -7.99
N LEU A 605 37.08 12.66 -8.88
CA LEU A 605 38.21 11.82 -8.51
C LEU A 605 39.32 12.63 -7.82
N GLY A 606 39.62 13.83 -8.30
CA GLY A 606 40.58 14.74 -7.67
C GLY A 606 40.14 15.20 -6.27
N MET A 607 38.84 15.48 -6.09
CA MET A 607 38.29 15.80 -4.77
C MET A 607 38.41 14.62 -3.80
N LEU A 608 38.09 13.40 -4.24
CA LEU A 608 38.16 12.18 -3.42
C LEU A 608 39.61 11.81 -3.07
N ASP A 609 40.55 11.99 -3.98
CA ASP A 609 41.99 11.84 -3.71
C ASP A 609 42.45 12.84 -2.64
N GLY A 610 42.04 14.10 -2.77
CA GLY A 610 42.30 15.12 -1.75
C GLY A 610 41.74 14.74 -0.36
N LEU A 611 40.52 14.20 -0.31
CA LEU A 611 39.89 13.73 0.92
C LEU A 611 40.61 12.52 1.54
N GLN A 612 41.09 11.59 0.72
CA GLN A 612 41.86 10.43 1.18
C GLN A 612 43.18 10.87 1.82
N GLN A 613 43.89 11.80 1.19
CA GLN A 613 45.18 12.32 1.64
C GLN A 613 45.12 13.09 2.97
N VAL A 614 43.95 13.64 3.33
CA VAL A 614 43.73 14.35 4.60
C VAL A 614 43.07 13.49 5.69
N GLY A 615 42.77 12.22 5.40
CA GLY A 615 42.17 11.29 6.36
C GLY A 615 40.65 11.41 6.51
N MET A 616 39.97 12.03 5.54
CA MET A 616 38.51 12.07 5.43
C MET A 616 37.94 11.03 4.44
N GLY A 617 38.81 10.28 3.75
CA GLY A 617 38.46 9.14 2.91
C GLY A 617 38.26 7.83 3.69
N GLY A 618 38.45 6.69 3.02
CA GLY A 618 38.18 5.33 3.53
C GLY A 618 36.70 4.99 3.73
N ASP A 619 36.40 4.07 4.66
CA ASP A 619 35.07 3.47 4.87
C ASP A 619 33.94 4.49 5.04
N LYS A 620 34.23 5.64 5.66
CA LYS A 620 33.22 6.67 5.92
C LYS A 620 32.80 7.39 4.65
N ALA A 621 33.75 7.73 3.78
CA ALA A 621 33.47 8.32 2.48
C ALA A 621 32.83 7.29 1.54
N GLN A 622 33.27 6.03 1.59
CA GLN A 622 32.66 4.92 0.84
C GLN A 622 31.18 4.74 1.18
N LYS A 623 30.80 4.82 2.46
CA LYS A 623 29.38 4.76 2.89
C LYS A 623 28.56 5.92 2.33
N VAL A 624 29.11 7.12 2.32
CA VAL A 624 28.44 8.30 1.74
C VAL A 624 28.27 8.13 0.23
N PHE A 625 29.32 7.71 -0.48
CA PHE A 625 29.27 7.43 -1.91
C PHE A 625 28.26 6.33 -2.25
N ALA A 626 28.24 5.21 -1.52
CA ALA A 626 27.27 4.14 -1.72
C ALA A 626 25.82 4.62 -1.50
N GLY A 627 25.58 5.47 -0.50
CA GLY A 627 24.27 6.07 -0.27
C GLY A 627 23.81 6.98 -1.42
N VAL A 628 24.74 7.78 -1.97
CA VAL A 628 24.49 8.63 -3.14
C VAL A 628 24.17 7.77 -4.37
N MET A 629 25.02 6.78 -4.68
CA MET A 629 24.86 5.90 -5.84
C MET A 629 23.55 5.09 -5.77
N ASN A 630 23.16 4.60 -4.59
CA ASN A 630 21.88 3.91 -4.41
C ASN A 630 20.67 4.84 -4.67
N SER A 631 20.78 6.12 -4.31
CA SER A 631 19.75 7.11 -4.58
C SER A 631 19.70 7.44 -6.08
N LEU A 632 20.85 7.68 -6.70
CA LEU A 632 20.97 8.01 -8.12
C LEU A 632 20.52 6.88 -9.06
N MET A 633 20.74 5.61 -8.69
CA MET A 633 20.16 4.46 -9.41
C MET A 633 18.62 4.55 -9.48
N THR A 634 17.99 4.99 -8.38
CA THR A 634 16.53 5.15 -8.32
C THR A 634 16.06 6.35 -9.15
N GLU A 635 16.79 7.47 -9.09
CA GLU A 635 16.51 8.66 -9.89
C GLU A 635 16.70 8.42 -11.40
N PHE A 636 17.77 7.72 -11.81
CA PHE A 636 17.97 7.33 -13.21
C PHE A 636 16.81 6.48 -13.72
N VAL A 637 16.41 5.45 -12.96
CA VAL A 637 15.29 4.59 -13.36
C VAL A 637 13.99 5.39 -13.48
N ARG A 638 13.75 6.38 -12.62
CA ARG A 638 12.58 7.26 -12.73
C ARG A 638 12.68 8.13 -13.99
N ALA A 639 13.76 8.90 -14.16
CA ALA A 639 13.93 9.84 -15.26
C ALA A 639 13.95 9.16 -16.64
N ALA A 640 14.59 7.99 -16.77
CA ALA A 640 14.74 7.32 -18.06
C ALA A 640 13.51 6.54 -18.51
N TYR A 641 12.66 6.08 -17.57
CA TYR A 641 11.63 5.07 -17.88
C TYR A 641 10.21 5.48 -17.53
N THR A 642 9.97 6.56 -16.77
CA THR A 642 8.61 7.03 -16.48
C THR A 642 7.86 7.36 -17.77
N ALA A 643 6.59 6.93 -17.83
CA ALA A 643 5.71 7.06 -19.00
C ALA A 643 6.23 6.45 -20.33
N GLN A 644 7.30 5.64 -20.30
CA GLN A 644 7.80 4.92 -21.48
C GLN A 644 7.24 3.49 -21.50
N TRP A 645 6.08 3.28 -22.12
CA TRP A 645 5.37 1.99 -22.08
C TRP A 645 5.28 1.26 -23.43
N GLU A 646 5.84 1.83 -24.48
CA GLU A 646 5.77 1.32 -25.85
C GLU A 646 6.37 -0.08 -25.97
N GLY A 647 5.67 -0.98 -26.69
CA GLY A 647 6.12 -2.35 -26.96
C GLY A 647 6.71 -2.51 -28.37
N PRO A 648 7.75 -3.36 -28.58
CA PRO A 648 8.42 -4.23 -27.61
C PRO A 648 9.41 -3.48 -26.70
N SER A 649 9.51 -3.88 -25.42
CA SER A 649 10.39 -3.18 -24.48
C SER A 649 11.85 -3.62 -24.58
N CYS A 650 12.75 -2.64 -24.67
CA CYS A 650 14.19 -2.79 -24.55
C CYS A 650 14.71 -2.25 -23.18
N ALA A 651 13.84 -1.81 -22.27
CA ALA A 651 14.21 -1.08 -21.06
C ALA A 651 15.12 -1.91 -20.14
N THR A 652 14.84 -3.20 -19.99
CA THR A 652 15.70 -4.11 -19.21
C THR A 652 17.10 -4.24 -19.80
N GLN A 653 17.22 -4.28 -21.13
CA GLN A 653 18.52 -4.40 -21.82
C GLN A 653 19.32 -3.10 -21.66
N HIS A 654 18.68 -1.97 -21.92
CA HIS A 654 19.22 -0.63 -21.68
C HIS A 654 19.75 -0.47 -20.26
N LEU A 655 18.95 -0.85 -19.25
CA LEU A 655 19.33 -0.70 -17.84
C LEU A 655 20.54 -1.57 -17.50
N ARG A 656 20.57 -2.82 -17.96
CA ARG A 656 21.73 -3.70 -17.74
C ARG A 656 22.99 -3.12 -18.35
N TYR A 657 22.87 -2.55 -19.55
CA TYR A 657 24.00 -1.95 -20.26
C TYR A 657 24.51 -0.69 -19.56
N TRP A 658 23.61 0.20 -19.11
CA TRP A 658 23.97 1.38 -18.34
C TRP A 658 24.61 1.03 -16.99
N VAL A 659 24.07 0.02 -16.28
CA VAL A 659 24.66 -0.44 -15.02
C VAL A 659 26.08 -0.97 -15.22
N GLU A 660 26.31 -1.71 -16.29
CA GLU A 660 27.61 -2.29 -16.61
C GLU A 660 28.63 -1.24 -17.06
N ASN A 661 28.28 -0.37 -18.01
CA ASN A 661 29.27 0.49 -18.67
C ASN A 661 29.41 1.88 -18.03
N VAL A 662 28.35 2.40 -17.40
CA VAL A 662 28.34 3.75 -16.82
C VAL A 662 28.44 3.69 -15.29
N PHE A 663 27.51 3.00 -14.65
CA PHE A 663 27.43 2.93 -13.18
C PHE A 663 28.64 2.18 -12.57
N SER A 664 28.93 0.97 -13.04
CA SER A 664 30.01 0.15 -12.49
C SER A 664 31.39 0.79 -12.68
N ARG A 665 31.60 1.43 -13.86
CA ARG A 665 32.85 2.11 -14.21
C ARG A 665 33.17 3.24 -13.24
N LEU A 666 32.17 4.04 -12.86
CA LEU A 666 32.33 5.09 -11.86
C LEU A 666 32.68 4.50 -10.48
N VAL A 667 32.01 3.42 -10.07
CA VAL A 667 32.27 2.76 -8.78
C VAL A 667 33.71 2.23 -8.72
N VAL A 668 34.19 1.55 -9.77
CA VAL A 668 35.56 1.03 -9.84
C VAL A 668 36.59 2.14 -9.70
N GLN A 669 36.40 3.26 -10.41
CA GLN A 669 37.32 4.41 -10.35
C GLN A 669 37.33 5.05 -8.95
N VAL A 670 36.16 5.24 -8.35
CA VAL A 670 36.03 5.86 -7.02
C VAL A 670 36.62 4.97 -5.92
N LEU A 671 36.36 3.66 -5.95
CA LEU A 671 36.93 2.72 -4.98
C LEU A 671 38.45 2.61 -5.14
N GLY A 672 38.96 2.64 -6.36
CA GLY A 672 40.39 2.70 -6.64
C GLY A 672 41.09 3.90 -5.98
N VAL A 673 40.40 5.05 -5.85
CA VAL A 673 40.90 6.25 -5.18
C VAL A 673 40.71 6.18 -3.66
N ILE A 674 39.52 5.81 -3.18
CA ILE A 674 39.18 5.82 -1.74
C ILE A 674 39.94 4.73 -0.97
N ASN A 675 40.14 3.55 -1.58
CA ASN A 675 40.82 2.43 -0.93
C ASN A 675 42.34 2.44 -1.18
N GLY A 676 42.84 3.30 -2.06
CA GLY A 676 44.24 3.36 -2.46
C GLY A 676 45.20 3.35 -1.26
N SER A 677 46.11 2.36 -1.24
CA SER A 677 47.20 2.30 -0.27
C SER A 677 48.32 3.20 -0.78
N GLU A 678 48.72 4.22 -0.01
CA GLU A 678 49.88 5.07 -0.32
C GLU A 678 51.24 4.33 -0.15
N ILE A 679 51.24 2.99 -0.10
CA ILE A 679 52.42 2.13 0.12
C ILE A 679 52.56 1.21 -1.09
N GLY A 680 53.36 1.65 -2.06
CA GLY A 680 53.76 0.87 -3.24
C GLY A 680 52.70 0.81 -4.36
N PRO A 681 53.12 0.54 -5.62
CA PRO A 681 52.18 0.28 -6.70
C PRO A 681 51.35 -0.97 -6.34
N ARG A 682 50.02 -0.83 -6.29
CA ARG A 682 49.13 -2.00 -6.26
C ARG A 682 49.41 -2.83 -7.51
N ASP A 683 49.51 -4.14 -7.36
CA ASP A 683 49.42 -5.05 -8.50
C ASP A 683 48.10 -4.76 -9.22
N LEU A 684 48.16 -4.38 -10.49
CA LEU A 684 47.01 -3.99 -11.33
C LEU A 684 45.92 -5.08 -11.43
N GLU A 685 46.15 -6.28 -10.87
CA GLU A 685 45.30 -7.46 -10.97
C GLU A 685 44.25 -7.60 -9.86
N THR A 686 44.27 -6.77 -8.80
CA THR A 686 43.27 -6.84 -7.72
C THR A 686 42.31 -5.63 -7.75
N LEU A 687 41.23 -5.77 -8.51
CA LEU A 687 40.10 -4.82 -8.48
C LEU A 687 39.28 -5.01 -7.19
N ASP A 688 38.88 -3.90 -6.57
CA ASP A 688 38.02 -3.89 -5.37
C ASP A 688 36.56 -4.34 -5.68
N VAL A 689 36.20 -4.48 -6.96
CA VAL A 689 34.87 -4.87 -7.46
C VAL A 689 34.98 -6.16 -8.26
N GLN A 690 34.11 -7.13 -7.95
CA GLN A 690 34.01 -8.40 -8.69
C GLN A 690 32.86 -8.35 -9.72
N LEU A 691 32.91 -9.19 -10.75
CA LEU A 691 31.82 -9.31 -11.74
C LEU A 691 30.48 -9.68 -11.09
N SER A 692 30.51 -10.46 -10.00
CA SER A 692 29.32 -10.81 -9.21
C SER A 692 28.67 -9.61 -8.52
N ASP A 693 29.41 -8.54 -8.24
CA ASP A 693 28.84 -7.32 -7.67
C ASP A 693 28.10 -6.50 -8.74
N VAL A 694 28.60 -6.51 -9.97
CA VAL A 694 27.91 -5.90 -11.12
C VAL A 694 26.60 -6.64 -11.43
N GLU A 695 26.58 -7.97 -11.33
CA GLU A 695 25.35 -8.76 -11.46
C GLU A 695 24.31 -8.38 -10.39
N LYS A 696 24.71 -8.25 -9.12
CA LYS A 696 23.81 -7.77 -8.05
C LYS A 696 23.29 -6.37 -8.34
N TRP A 697 24.10 -5.45 -8.87
CA TRP A 697 23.64 -4.11 -9.23
C TRP A 697 22.64 -4.14 -10.39
N LYS A 698 22.81 -5.03 -11.37
CA LYS A 698 21.84 -5.25 -12.45
C LYS A 698 20.51 -5.75 -11.89
N GLU A 699 20.53 -6.70 -10.95
CA GLU A 699 19.32 -7.19 -10.26
C GLU A 699 18.63 -6.10 -9.45
N ILE A 700 19.39 -5.27 -8.72
CA ILE A 700 18.86 -4.11 -7.98
C ILE A 700 18.18 -3.12 -8.95
N GLY A 701 18.82 -2.83 -10.09
CA GLY A 701 18.23 -1.98 -11.13
C GLY A 701 16.89 -2.51 -11.63
N ILE A 702 16.82 -3.80 -11.98
CA ILE A 702 15.58 -4.45 -12.45
C ILE A 702 14.50 -4.43 -11.35
N SER A 703 14.88 -4.64 -10.09
CA SER A 703 13.96 -4.54 -8.96
C SER A 703 13.36 -3.13 -8.82
N ARG A 704 14.15 -2.08 -9.07
CA ARG A 704 13.68 -0.69 -9.07
C ARG A 704 12.78 -0.38 -10.26
N LEU A 705 13.12 -0.88 -11.45
CA LEU A 705 12.27 -0.77 -12.64
C LEU A 705 10.92 -1.45 -12.41
N GLY A 706 10.91 -2.65 -11.84
CA GLY A 706 9.68 -3.36 -11.49
C GLY A 706 8.83 -2.63 -10.45
N ALA A 707 9.44 -1.97 -9.47
CA ALA A 707 8.73 -1.14 -8.50
C ALA A 707 8.12 0.11 -9.15
N LEU A 708 8.83 0.77 -10.07
CA LEU A 708 8.30 1.91 -10.84
C LEU A 708 7.09 1.48 -11.68
N ARG A 709 7.24 0.42 -12.47
CA ARG A 709 6.17 -0.14 -13.31
C ARG A 709 4.97 -0.62 -12.51
N THR A 710 5.19 -1.13 -11.29
CA THR A 710 4.09 -1.48 -10.37
C THR A 710 3.31 -0.24 -9.92
N GLY A 711 3.98 0.90 -9.71
CA GLY A 711 3.33 2.17 -9.36
C GLY A 711 2.51 2.75 -10.52
N GLU A 712 2.98 2.60 -11.76
CA GLU A 712 2.34 3.08 -12.99
C GLU A 712 1.33 2.07 -13.57
N LEU A 713 1.19 0.88 -12.99
CA LEU A 713 0.47 -0.25 -13.59
C LEU A 713 -1.00 0.06 -13.92
N PHE A 714 -1.65 0.91 -13.13
CA PHE A 714 -3.02 1.34 -13.43
C PHE A 714 -3.09 2.13 -14.74
N ASP A 715 -2.22 3.13 -14.90
CA ASP A 715 -2.20 3.99 -16.09
C ASP A 715 -1.74 3.21 -17.33
N VAL A 716 -0.78 2.29 -17.15
CA VAL A 716 -0.41 1.30 -18.17
C VAL A 716 -1.63 0.52 -18.67
N ILE A 717 -2.51 0.04 -17.78
CA ILE A 717 -3.67 -0.77 -18.18
C ILE A 717 -4.77 0.08 -18.83
N VAL A 718 -4.88 1.37 -18.48
CA VAL A 718 -5.79 2.31 -19.12
C VAL A 718 -5.41 2.54 -20.60
N GLU A 719 -4.11 2.65 -20.91
CA GLU A 719 -3.61 2.84 -22.29
C GLU A 719 -3.39 1.53 -23.07
N TRP A 720 -3.90 0.41 -22.56
CA TRP A 720 -3.80 -0.87 -23.23
C TRP A 720 -4.56 -0.83 -24.58
N PRO A 721 -3.99 -1.31 -25.71
CA PRO A 721 -2.82 -2.19 -25.85
C PRO A 721 -1.49 -1.50 -26.19
N ALA A 722 -1.45 -0.17 -26.33
CA ALA A 722 -0.23 0.55 -26.74
C ALA A 722 0.91 0.39 -25.72
N SER A 723 0.56 0.24 -24.44
CA SER A 723 1.45 0.13 -23.28
C SER A 723 2.01 -1.29 -23.00
N SER A 724 1.94 -2.20 -23.98
CA SER A 724 2.34 -3.61 -23.79
C SER A 724 3.78 -3.83 -23.30
N GLY A 725 4.72 -2.96 -23.67
CA GLY A 725 6.12 -3.06 -23.26
C GLY A 725 6.33 -2.96 -21.74
N ALA A 726 5.51 -2.16 -21.05
CA ALA A 726 5.56 -2.04 -19.60
C ALA A 726 5.22 -3.35 -18.86
N ILE A 727 4.33 -4.17 -19.44
CA ILE A 727 3.96 -5.48 -18.90
C ILE A 727 5.07 -6.51 -19.16
N GLU A 728 5.76 -6.41 -20.30
CA GLU A 728 6.92 -7.26 -20.61
C GLU A 728 8.08 -7.03 -19.62
N ASP A 729 8.33 -5.78 -19.23
CA ASP A 729 9.33 -5.42 -18.22
C ASP A 729 9.04 -6.10 -16.86
N LEU A 730 7.77 -6.13 -16.45
CA LEU A 730 7.34 -6.75 -15.19
C LEU A 730 7.53 -8.27 -15.16
N ARG A 731 7.69 -8.93 -16.31
CA ARG A 731 7.88 -10.38 -16.39
C ARG A 731 9.15 -10.85 -15.68
N GLN A 732 10.25 -10.11 -15.78
CA GLN A 732 11.49 -10.45 -15.09
C GLN A 732 11.41 -10.16 -13.59
N PHE A 733 10.67 -9.11 -13.21
CA PHE A 733 10.43 -8.75 -11.81
C PHE A 733 9.56 -9.78 -11.07
N THR A 734 8.54 -10.33 -11.74
CA THR A 734 7.57 -11.29 -11.18
C THR A 734 8.11 -12.71 -11.00
N THR A 735 9.40 -12.95 -11.26
CA THR A 735 10.09 -14.20 -10.93
C THR A 735 10.18 -14.45 -9.42
N HIS A 736 10.23 -13.39 -8.61
CA HIS A 736 10.37 -13.47 -7.16
C HIS A 736 9.01 -13.49 -6.45
N PRO A 737 8.75 -14.40 -5.48
CA PRO A 737 7.47 -14.46 -4.77
C PRO A 737 7.10 -13.16 -4.02
N ALA A 738 8.08 -12.48 -3.41
CA ALA A 738 7.85 -11.21 -2.72
C ALA A 738 7.43 -10.08 -3.68
N ALA A 739 8.01 -10.06 -4.88
CA ALA A 739 7.65 -9.10 -5.92
C ALA A 739 6.22 -9.33 -6.44
N ARG A 740 5.81 -10.59 -6.63
CA ARG A 740 4.42 -10.96 -6.99
C ARG A 740 3.41 -10.49 -5.94
N LEU A 741 3.73 -10.62 -4.65
CA LEU A 741 2.89 -10.11 -3.57
C LEU A 741 2.80 -8.58 -3.58
N HIS A 742 3.95 -7.90 -3.72
CA HIS A 742 3.99 -6.43 -3.77
C HIS A 742 3.18 -5.87 -4.95
N LEU A 743 3.31 -6.49 -6.13
CA LEU A 743 2.55 -6.12 -7.33
C LEU A 743 1.04 -6.24 -7.10
N THR A 744 0.59 -7.40 -6.62
CA THR A 744 -0.85 -7.64 -6.38
C THR A 744 -1.42 -6.71 -5.30
N GLN A 745 -0.72 -6.50 -4.19
CA GLN A 745 -1.18 -5.61 -3.11
C GLN A 745 -1.25 -4.14 -3.55
N SER A 746 -0.21 -3.65 -4.23
CA SER A 746 -0.16 -2.26 -4.70
C SER A 746 -1.21 -1.99 -5.76
N PHE A 747 -1.41 -2.94 -6.68
CA PHE A 747 -2.43 -2.82 -7.72
C PHE A 747 -3.85 -2.89 -7.15
N ILE A 748 -4.14 -3.79 -6.20
CA ILE A 748 -5.44 -3.85 -5.51
C ILE A 748 -5.72 -2.53 -4.76
N ALA A 749 -4.70 -1.94 -4.13
CA ALA A 749 -4.84 -0.64 -3.48
C ALA A 749 -5.21 0.47 -4.49
N ALA A 750 -4.53 0.50 -5.65
CA ALA A 750 -4.85 1.43 -6.73
C ALA A 750 -6.26 1.23 -7.29
N LEU A 751 -6.69 -0.02 -7.51
CA LEU A 751 -8.05 -0.34 -7.97
C LEU A 751 -9.12 0.12 -6.98
N ASN A 752 -8.93 -0.12 -5.68
CA ASN A 752 -9.87 0.33 -4.65
C ASN A 752 -9.96 1.86 -4.57
N GLN A 753 -8.87 2.57 -4.83
CA GLN A 753 -8.83 4.02 -4.76
C GLN A 753 -9.39 4.71 -6.01
N ARG A 754 -9.13 4.15 -7.21
CA ARG A 754 -9.39 4.82 -8.50
C ARG A 754 -10.53 4.22 -9.34
N LEU A 755 -10.93 2.97 -9.09
CA LEU A 755 -11.91 2.26 -9.94
C LEU A 755 -13.11 1.73 -9.15
N LEU A 756 -12.87 1.05 -8.03
CA LEU A 756 -13.91 0.36 -7.24
C LEU A 756 -14.59 1.31 -6.26
N HIS A 757 -15.11 2.42 -6.79
CA HIS A 757 -15.88 3.40 -6.04
C HIS A 757 -17.22 3.72 -6.72
N PRO A 758 -18.24 4.19 -5.98
CA PRO A 758 -19.59 4.41 -6.53
C PRO A 758 -19.66 5.42 -7.68
N GLY A 759 -18.66 6.30 -7.82
CA GLY A 759 -18.62 7.31 -8.90
C GLY A 759 -18.15 6.79 -10.26
N ALA A 760 -17.68 5.54 -10.37
CA ALA A 760 -17.22 4.97 -11.65
C ALA A 760 -18.37 4.27 -12.37
N SER A 761 -18.44 4.42 -13.70
CA SER A 761 -19.48 3.77 -14.49
C SER A 761 -19.22 2.25 -14.60
N THR A 762 -20.28 1.45 -14.69
CA THR A 762 -20.14 -0.01 -14.86
C THR A 762 -19.44 -0.37 -16.17
N VAL A 763 -19.63 0.48 -17.20
CA VAL A 763 -18.99 0.36 -18.51
C VAL A 763 -17.47 0.51 -18.38
N GLU A 764 -16.99 1.56 -17.73
CA GLU A 764 -15.55 1.80 -17.50
C GLU A 764 -14.91 0.67 -16.68
N ILE A 765 -15.59 0.19 -15.62
CA ILE A 765 -15.10 -0.91 -14.80
C ILE A 765 -14.94 -2.18 -15.63
N LEU A 766 -15.89 -2.48 -16.52
CA LEU A 766 -15.84 -3.65 -17.39
C LEU A 766 -14.80 -3.49 -18.50
N GLN A 767 -14.67 -2.32 -19.13
CA GLN A 767 -13.60 -2.04 -20.11
C GLN A 767 -12.23 -2.28 -19.50
N LEU A 768 -11.97 -1.66 -18.34
CA LEU A 768 -10.70 -1.82 -17.66
C LEU A 768 -10.50 -3.26 -17.18
N TYR A 769 -11.56 -3.95 -16.75
CA TYR A 769 -11.47 -5.36 -16.38
C TYR A 769 -11.06 -6.27 -17.55
N ILE A 770 -11.54 -5.98 -18.76
CA ILE A 770 -11.11 -6.69 -19.99
C ILE A 770 -9.63 -6.42 -20.26
N SER A 771 -9.19 -5.16 -20.16
CA SER A 771 -7.78 -4.78 -20.31
C SER A 771 -6.89 -5.43 -19.24
N ILE A 772 -7.35 -5.53 -17.98
CA ILE A 772 -6.67 -6.25 -16.89
C ILE A 772 -6.50 -7.72 -17.26
N ILE A 773 -7.54 -8.40 -17.74
CA ILE A 773 -7.45 -9.80 -18.14
C ILE A 773 -6.42 -9.98 -19.26
N ARG A 774 -6.44 -9.12 -20.30
CA ARG A 774 -5.49 -9.17 -21.42
C ARG A 774 -4.04 -8.95 -20.95
N ALA A 775 -3.80 -7.91 -20.15
CA ALA A 775 -2.48 -7.57 -19.63
C ALA A 775 -1.93 -8.64 -18.68
N PHE A 776 -2.74 -9.15 -17.74
CA PHE A 776 -2.29 -10.15 -16.78
C PHE A 776 -2.12 -11.54 -17.39
N ASN A 777 -2.83 -11.87 -18.48
CA ASN A 777 -2.55 -13.09 -19.25
C ASN A 777 -1.19 -13.02 -19.98
N LEU A 778 -0.76 -11.83 -20.40
CA LEU A 778 0.58 -11.62 -20.95
C LEU A 778 1.67 -11.73 -19.86
N LEU A 779 1.39 -11.20 -18.66
CA LEU A 779 2.32 -11.23 -17.52
C LEU A 779 2.48 -12.62 -16.91
N ASP A 780 1.36 -13.30 -16.63
CA ASP A 780 1.31 -14.61 -15.99
C ASP A 780 0.40 -15.56 -16.79
N PRO A 781 0.97 -16.35 -17.72
CA PRO A 781 0.21 -17.32 -18.52
C PRO A 781 -0.50 -18.38 -17.69
N LYS A 782 -0.11 -18.59 -16.42
CA LYS A 782 -0.81 -19.52 -15.54
C LYS A 782 -2.10 -18.92 -14.99
N GLY A 783 -2.24 -17.59 -14.90
CA GLY A 783 -3.46 -16.90 -14.43
C GLY A 783 -3.57 -16.75 -12.91
N VAL A 784 -2.52 -17.06 -12.14
CA VAL A 784 -2.55 -17.03 -10.65
C VAL A 784 -2.66 -15.59 -10.13
N LEU A 785 -1.91 -14.66 -10.72
CA LEU A 785 -2.00 -13.24 -10.36
C LEU A 785 -3.38 -12.64 -10.68
N LEU A 786 -3.93 -13.02 -11.85
CA LEU A 786 -5.24 -12.59 -12.28
C LEU A 786 -6.34 -13.03 -11.32
N ASP A 787 -6.31 -14.27 -10.82
CA ASP A 787 -7.32 -14.75 -9.87
C ASP A 787 -7.36 -13.91 -8.58
N ARG A 788 -6.19 -13.55 -8.04
CA ARG A 788 -6.10 -12.73 -6.82
C ARG A 788 -6.68 -11.32 -7.02
N ILE A 789 -6.39 -10.69 -8.15
CA ILE A 789 -6.85 -9.33 -8.46
C ILE A 789 -8.32 -9.33 -8.90
N ALA A 790 -8.78 -10.40 -9.55
CA ALA A 790 -10.16 -10.52 -10.00
C ALA A 790 -11.14 -10.61 -8.83
N ARG A 791 -10.80 -11.27 -7.71
CA ARG A 791 -11.70 -11.45 -6.55
C ARG A 791 -12.39 -10.14 -6.07
N PRO A 792 -11.67 -9.04 -5.75
CA PRO A 792 -12.31 -7.80 -5.33
C PRO A 792 -13.17 -7.16 -6.43
N ILE A 793 -12.72 -7.18 -7.69
CA ILE A 793 -13.49 -6.64 -8.83
C ILE A 793 -14.79 -7.43 -9.02
N ARG A 794 -14.71 -8.77 -8.99
CA ARG A 794 -15.87 -9.67 -9.14
C ARG A 794 -16.88 -9.47 -8.02
N ARG A 795 -16.42 -9.27 -6.79
CA ARG A 795 -17.29 -8.96 -5.64
C ARG A 795 -18.03 -7.64 -5.86
N TYR A 796 -17.30 -6.59 -6.26
CA TYR A 796 -17.89 -5.28 -6.52
C TYR A 796 -18.93 -5.29 -7.65
N LEU A 797 -18.61 -5.97 -8.77
CA LEU A 797 -19.55 -6.12 -9.90
C LEU A 797 -20.78 -6.96 -9.56
N ARG A 798 -20.68 -7.93 -8.64
CA ARG A 798 -21.84 -8.72 -8.18
C ARG A 798 -22.82 -7.92 -7.34
N ASP A 799 -22.30 -6.98 -6.54
CA ASP A 799 -23.12 -6.13 -5.67
C ASP A 799 -23.88 -5.04 -6.48
N ARG A 800 -23.48 -4.79 -7.73
CA ARG A 800 -24.14 -3.87 -8.66
C ARG A 800 -25.21 -4.57 -9.50
N ASP A 801 -26.44 -4.05 -9.42
CA ASP A 801 -27.63 -4.54 -10.12
C ASP A 801 -27.60 -4.30 -11.63
N ASP A 802 -26.99 -3.21 -12.08
CA ASP A 802 -26.88 -2.81 -13.49
C ASP A 802 -25.87 -3.65 -14.31
N THR A 803 -25.00 -4.41 -13.65
CA THR A 803 -23.92 -5.19 -14.29
C THR A 803 -24.41 -6.17 -15.36
N VAL A 804 -25.46 -6.93 -15.07
CA VAL A 804 -25.98 -7.94 -16.01
C VAL A 804 -26.50 -7.26 -17.28
N LYS A 805 -27.26 -6.17 -17.12
CA LYS A 805 -27.84 -5.41 -18.23
C LYS A 805 -26.75 -4.83 -19.12
N VAL A 806 -25.71 -4.24 -18.54
CA VAL A 806 -24.58 -3.66 -19.28
C VAL A 806 -23.81 -4.74 -20.06
N ILE A 807 -23.55 -5.91 -19.47
CA ILE A 807 -22.86 -7.01 -20.16
C ILE A 807 -23.68 -7.52 -21.34
N VAL A 808 -24.97 -7.81 -21.15
CA VAL A 808 -25.84 -8.30 -22.22
C VAL A 808 -25.97 -7.26 -23.34
N SER A 809 -26.02 -5.96 -22.99
CA SER A 809 -26.05 -4.87 -23.97
C SER A 809 -24.79 -4.81 -24.82
N GLY A 810 -23.62 -4.94 -24.19
CA GLY A 810 -22.34 -5.00 -24.88
C GLY A 810 -22.20 -6.21 -25.81
N LEU A 811 -22.72 -7.37 -25.42
CA LEU A 811 -22.71 -8.58 -26.24
C LEU A 811 -23.56 -8.48 -27.51
N LEU A 812 -24.66 -7.73 -27.44
CA LEU A 812 -25.58 -7.54 -28.56
C LEU A 812 -25.26 -6.26 -29.38
N ALA A 813 -24.25 -5.46 -29.02
CA ALA A 813 -23.90 -4.22 -29.75
C ALA A 813 -23.19 -4.50 -31.08
N ASP A 814 -23.57 -3.81 -32.16
CA ASP A 814 -23.03 -4.02 -33.51
C ASP A 814 -21.53 -3.64 -33.59
N PRO A 815 -20.63 -4.55 -34.03
CA PRO A 815 -19.24 -4.21 -34.26
C PRO A 815 -19.03 -3.17 -35.39
N ALA A 816 -20.00 -2.94 -36.27
CA ALA A 816 -19.91 -1.98 -37.38
C ALA A 816 -20.17 -0.52 -36.98
N ASP A 817 -20.78 -0.26 -35.82
CA ASP A 817 -21.03 1.11 -35.30
C ASP A 817 -19.73 1.86 -34.90
N VAL A 818 -18.58 1.19 -34.96
CA VAL A 818 -17.26 1.75 -34.63
C VAL A 818 -16.76 2.76 -35.67
N GLU A 819 -17.18 2.66 -36.94
CA GLU A 819 -16.63 3.48 -38.03
C GLU A 819 -17.53 4.67 -38.45
N GLY A 820 -18.77 4.76 -37.94
CA GLY A 820 -19.81 5.62 -38.53
C GLY A 820 -20.26 6.85 -37.74
N THR A 821 -19.90 7.02 -36.45
CA THR A 821 -20.42 8.16 -35.66
C THR A 821 -19.36 8.72 -34.72
N THR A 822 -18.63 9.73 -35.18
CA THR A 822 -17.60 10.45 -34.40
C THR A 822 -18.17 11.38 -33.32
N THR A 823 -19.43 11.22 -32.91
CA THR A 823 -20.04 12.01 -31.83
C THR A 823 -21.20 11.24 -31.18
N GLY A 824 -20.94 10.52 -30.08
CA GLY A 824 -22.00 9.95 -29.24
C GLY A 824 -21.54 8.84 -28.28
N THR A 825 -21.13 9.23 -27.07
CA THR A 825 -21.06 8.45 -25.80
C THR A 825 -20.36 7.08 -25.83
N GLY A 826 -19.22 6.97 -25.12
CA GLY A 826 -18.51 5.72 -24.83
C GLY A 826 -19.25 4.73 -23.90
N ASP A 827 -20.57 4.64 -24.00
CA ASP A 827 -21.45 3.86 -23.13
C ASP A 827 -21.65 2.40 -23.59
N THR A 828 -21.18 2.01 -24.79
CA THR A 828 -21.38 0.66 -25.35
C THR A 828 -20.10 -0.18 -25.39
N LEU A 829 -20.12 -1.32 -24.69
CA LEU A 829 -19.02 -2.29 -24.60
C LEU A 829 -18.88 -3.16 -25.86
N VAL A 830 -18.59 -2.56 -27.01
CA VAL A 830 -18.44 -3.27 -28.30
C VAL A 830 -17.26 -4.26 -28.28
N GLU A 831 -16.24 -4.03 -27.45
CA GLU A 831 -15.11 -4.95 -27.29
C GLU A 831 -15.51 -6.37 -26.84
N LEU A 832 -16.65 -6.51 -26.17
CA LEU A 832 -17.14 -7.80 -25.71
C LEU A 832 -17.65 -8.67 -26.87
N SER A 833 -18.24 -8.08 -27.91
CA SER A 833 -18.72 -8.83 -29.09
C SER A 833 -17.55 -9.35 -29.92
N ALA A 834 -16.47 -8.57 -30.06
CA ALA A 834 -15.23 -8.98 -30.70
C ALA A 834 -14.51 -10.12 -29.93
N GLU A 835 -14.46 -10.03 -28.60
CA GLU A 835 -13.91 -11.10 -27.75
C GLU A 835 -14.73 -12.40 -27.82
N LEU A 836 -16.05 -12.30 -27.99
CA LEU A 836 -16.91 -13.48 -28.10
C LEU A 836 -16.66 -14.24 -29.42
N THR A 837 -16.45 -13.52 -30.53
CA THR A 837 -16.04 -14.10 -31.82
C THR A 837 -14.63 -14.71 -31.77
N LYS A 838 -13.68 -14.05 -31.09
CA LYS A 838 -12.32 -14.58 -30.89
C LYS A 838 -12.28 -15.82 -30.01
N ALA A 839 -13.03 -15.82 -28.90
CA ALA A 839 -13.17 -16.96 -28.01
C ALA A 839 -13.77 -18.19 -28.72
N HIS A 840 -14.65 -17.96 -29.70
CA HIS A 840 -15.20 -19.03 -30.53
C HIS A 840 -14.16 -19.66 -31.46
N HIS A 841 -13.33 -18.86 -32.14
CA HIS A 841 -12.20 -19.39 -32.93
C HIS A 841 -11.21 -20.20 -32.09
N SER A 842 -10.95 -19.78 -30.84
CA SER A 842 -10.11 -20.53 -29.90
C SER A 842 -10.78 -21.82 -29.40
N SER A 843 -12.09 -21.79 -29.12
CA SER A 843 -12.84 -22.97 -28.66
C SER A 843 -12.94 -24.06 -29.74
N LEU A 844 -13.04 -23.68 -31.02
CA LEU A 844 -13.00 -24.61 -32.15
C LEU A 844 -11.65 -25.30 -32.35
N ARG A 845 -10.55 -24.74 -31.81
CA ARG A 845 -9.20 -25.34 -31.88
C ARG A 845 -8.89 -26.29 -30.71
N ASN A 846 -9.60 -26.18 -29.59
CA ASN A 846 -9.35 -26.96 -28.37
C ASN A 846 -10.43 -28.04 -28.16
N GLU A 847 -10.46 -29.08 -29.00
CA GLU A 847 -11.25 -30.31 -28.78
C GLU A 847 -10.57 -31.30 -27.78
N GLY A 848 -9.72 -30.81 -26.88
CA GLY A 848 -9.08 -31.62 -25.84
C GLY A 848 -9.95 -31.77 -24.59
N GLY A 849 -10.52 -32.97 -24.37
CA GLY A 849 -11.38 -33.33 -23.25
C GLY A 849 -10.83 -33.00 -21.84
N GLU A 850 -11.72 -33.00 -20.84
CA GLU A 850 -11.60 -32.42 -19.49
C GLU A 850 -10.30 -32.72 -18.69
N LEU A 851 -9.56 -33.76 -19.08
CA LEU A 851 -8.25 -34.11 -18.54
C LEU A 851 -7.33 -34.48 -19.71
N ASP A 852 -6.50 -33.53 -20.14
CA ASP A 852 -5.46 -33.78 -21.15
C ASP A 852 -4.28 -34.47 -20.46
N TRP A 853 -4.45 -35.75 -20.15
CA TRP A 853 -3.43 -36.57 -19.48
C TRP A 853 -2.13 -36.68 -20.30
N ASP A 854 -2.17 -36.28 -21.57
CA ASP A 854 -1.05 -36.27 -22.52
C ASP A 854 -0.35 -34.89 -22.63
N ASP A 855 -0.74 -33.90 -21.81
CA ASP A 855 -0.07 -32.59 -21.77
C ASP A 855 1.35 -32.70 -21.17
N MET A 856 2.33 -32.93 -22.03
CA MET A 856 3.76 -32.96 -21.68
C MET A 856 4.30 -31.59 -21.21
N ASN A 857 3.52 -30.50 -21.33
CA ASN A 857 3.85 -29.17 -20.80
C ASN A 857 3.16 -28.89 -19.46
N TRP A 858 2.45 -29.86 -18.88
CA TRP A 858 1.85 -29.72 -17.57
C TRP A 858 2.93 -29.52 -16.50
N VAL A 859 2.80 -28.43 -15.75
CA VAL A 859 3.67 -28.10 -14.62
C VAL A 859 2.81 -27.81 -13.40
N PRO A 860 3.21 -28.24 -12.18
CA PRO A 860 2.44 -27.99 -10.96
C PRO A 860 2.14 -26.50 -10.75
N ASP A 861 1.07 -26.24 -10.01
CA ASP A 861 0.73 -24.88 -9.58
C ASP A 861 1.83 -24.31 -8.67
N PRO A 862 2.24 -23.04 -8.88
CA PRO A 862 3.24 -22.42 -8.03
C PRO A 862 2.72 -22.22 -6.60
N VAL A 863 3.64 -22.10 -5.64
CA VAL A 863 3.35 -22.06 -4.19
C VAL A 863 2.42 -20.91 -3.74
N ASP A 864 2.24 -19.92 -4.60
CA ASP A 864 1.36 -18.76 -4.41
C ASP A 864 -0.07 -19.00 -4.91
N ALA A 865 -0.36 -20.12 -5.57
CA ALA A 865 -1.73 -20.49 -5.89
C ALA A 865 -2.51 -20.73 -4.59
N ALA A 866 -3.68 -20.11 -4.48
CA ALA A 866 -4.54 -20.31 -3.32
C ALA A 866 -5.08 -21.77 -3.31
N PRO A 867 -5.44 -22.35 -2.15
CA PRO A 867 -5.91 -23.75 -2.08
C PRO A 867 -7.19 -24.01 -2.89
N ASP A 868 -7.95 -22.95 -3.17
CA ASP A 868 -9.16 -22.93 -4.00
C ASP A 868 -8.88 -22.65 -5.48
N TYR A 869 -7.63 -22.38 -5.85
CA TYR A 869 -7.22 -22.12 -7.22
C TYR A 869 -7.46 -23.36 -8.09
N ARG A 870 -8.30 -23.20 -9.10
CA ARG A 870 -8.47 -24.17 -10.18
C ARG A 870 -8.31 -23.42 -11.50
N LYS A 871 -7.33 -23.83 -12.30
CA LYS A 871 -7.17 -23.29 -13.66
C LYS A 871 -8.45 -23.57 -14.45
N SER A 872 -9.27 -22.56 -14.70
CA SER A 872 -10.43 -22.69 -15.58
C SER A 872 -9.93 -22.89 -17.00
N LYS A 873 -10.35 -23.97 -17.68
CA LYS A 873 -9.93 -24.29 -19.06
C LYS A 873 -10.14 -23.14 -20.06
N SER A 874 -11.09 -22.24 -19.81
CA SER A 874 -11.28 -21.00 -20.55
C SER A 874 -10.78 -19.82 -19.74
N SER A 875 -9.51 -19.42 -19.91
CA SER A 875 -9.02 -18.09 -19.47
C SER A 875 -9.56 -16.95 -20.35
N ASP A 876 -10.72 -17.18 -20.97
CA ASP A 876 -11.41 -16.23 -21.82
C ASP A 876 -12.08 -15.18 -20.96
N VAL A 877 -12.03 -13.94 -21.43
CA VAL A 877 -12.76 -12.79 -20.87
C VAL A 877 -14.22 -13.17 -20.57
N ILE A 878 -14.90 -13.80 -21.54
CA ILE A 878 -16.29 -14.22 -21.41
C ILE A 878 -16.47 -15.35 -20.36
N GLY A 879 -15.51 -16.26 -20.22
CA GLY A 879 -15.57 -17.31 -19.18
C GLY A 879 -15.47 -16.71 -17.78
N SER A 880 -14.59 -15.72 -17.61
CA SER A 880 -14.47 -14.95 -16.38
C SER A 880 -15.74 -14.14 -16.07
N LEU A 881 -16.35 -13.51 -17.08
CA LEU A 881 -17.62 -12.78 -16.91
C LEU A 881 -18.79 -13.71 -16.55
N ILE A 882 -18.88 -14.89 -17.17
CA ILE A 882 -19.92 -15.87 -16.82
C ILE A 882 -19.75 -16.37 -15.38
N SER A 883 -18.51 -16.50 -14.89
CA SER A 883 -18.22 -16.88 -13.50
C SER A 883 -18.69 -15.85 -12.45
N LEU A 884 -19.00 -14.62 -12.86
CA LEU A 884 -19.60 -13.62 -11.97
C LEU A 884 -20.98 -14.04 -11.48
N PHE A 885 -21.71 -14.82 -12.29
CA PHE A 885 -23.10 -15.17 -12.06
C PHE A 885 -23.24 -16.50 -11.31
N GLU A 886 -23.89 -16.46 -10.15
CA GLU A 886 -24.20 -17.68 -9.36
C GLU A 886 -25.28 -18.53 -10.04
N SER A 887 -26.20 -17.90 -10.79
CA SER A 887 -27.26 -18.57 -11.54
C SER A 887 -27.30 -18.10 -13.00
N LYS A 888 -27.36 -19.05 -13.94
CA LYS A 888 -27.53 -18.76 -15.37
C LYS A 888 -28.89 -18.12 -15.71
N GLU A 889 -29.88 -18.28 -14.83
CA GLU A 889 -31.26 -17.83 -15.05
C GLU A 889 -31.39 -16.30 -15.09
N MET A 890 -30.67 -15.56 -14.23
CA MET A 890 -30.68 -14.09 -14.25
C MET A 890 -30.17 -13.55 -15.59
N PHE A 891 -29.05 -14.10 -16.08
CA PHE A 891 -28.50 -13.73 -17.38
C PHE A 891 -29.48 -14.02 -18.52
N VAL A 892 -30.10 -15.21 -18.53
CA VAL A 892 -31.07 -15.60 -19.56
C VAL A 892 -32.31 -14.70 -19.53
N LYS A 893 -32.81 -14.33 -18.35
CA LYS A 893 -33.99 -13.45 -18.21
C LYS A 893 -33.71 -12.03 -18.71
N GLU A 894 -32.54 -11.47 -18.39
CA GLU A 894 -32.12 -10.16 -18.91
C GLU A 894 -31.89 -10.22 -20.43
N MET A 895 -31.28 -11.30 -20.93
CA MET A 895 -31.15 -11.54 -22.36
C MET A 895 -32.51 -11.63 -23.07
N GLN A 896 -33.49 -12.33 -22.49
CA GLN A 896 -34.86 -12.38 -23.02
C GLN A 896 -35.50 -10.99 -23.06
N THR A 897 -35.34 -10.21 -22.00
CA THR A 897 -35.93 -8.86 -21.91
C THR A 897 -35.32 -7.93 -22.96
N MET A 898 -33.99 -7.93 -23.10
CA MET A 898 -33.30 -7.10 -24.09
C MET A 898 -33.55 -7.57 -25.52
N LEU A 899 -33.55 -8.88 -25.77
CA LEU A 899 -33.90 -9.44 -27.07
C LEU A 899 -35.35 -9.08 -27.44
N ALA A 900 -36.29 -9.14 -26.48
CA ALA A 900 -37.67 -8.74 -26.70
C ALA A 900 -37.77 -7.27 -27.14
N GLU A 901 -37.11 -6.36 -26.43
CA GLU A 901 -37.09 -4.93 -26.77
C GLU A 901 -36.54 -4.69 -28.20
N ARG A 902 -35.43 -5.34 -28.55
CA ARG A 902 -34.79 -5.19 -29.87
C ARG A 902 -35.59 -5.83 -31.01
N LEU A 903 -36.19 -7.00 -30.79
CA LEU A 903 -37.01 -7.70 -31.79
C LEU A 903 -38.34 -6.99 -32.06
N LEU A 904 -38.87 -6.26 -31.06
CA LEU A 904 -40.10 -5.48 -31.19
C LEU A 904 -39.90 -4.17 -31.94
N GLN A 905 -38.68 -3.63 -32.00
CA GLN A 905 -38.35 -2.48 -32.86
C GLN A 905 -38.47 -2.80 -34.35
N LYS A 906 -38.66 -1.76 -35.17
CA LYS A 906 -38.77 -1.85 -36.63
C LYS A 906 -37.37 -1.95 -37.29
N ARG A 907 -36.75 -3.14 -37.19
CA ARG A 907 -35.46 -3.47 -37.85
C ARG A 907 -35.62 -4.45 -39.01
N ALA A 908 -34.80 -4.28 -40.05
CA ALA A 908 -34.84 -5.08 -41.28
C ALA A 908 -34.22 -6.47 -41.09
N ASP A 909 -33.06 -6.55 -40.43
CA ASP A 909 -32.27 -7.78 -40.27
C ASP A 909 -31.90 -8.03 -38.80
N PHE A 910 -31.73 -9.31 -38.44
CA PHE A 910 -31.45 -9.80 -37.08
C PHE A 910 -30.28 -10.80 -37.06
N ASP A 911 -29.37 -10.69 -38.04
CA ASP A 911 -28.25 -11.62 -38.22
C ASP A 911 -27.27 -11.59 -37.04
N GLN A 912 -27.11 -10.42 -36.42
CA GLN A 912 -26.25 -10.26 -35.25
C GLN A 912 -26.81 -11.00 -34.04
N GLU A 913 -28.08 -10.77 -33.68
CA GLU A 913 -28.74 -11.47 -32.58
C GLU A 913 -28.71 -13.00 -32.77
N MET A 914 -28.82 -13.46 -34.02
CA MET A 914 -28.68 -14.87 -34.37
C MET A 914 -27.26 -15.38 -34.14
N SER A 915 -26.23 -14.66 -34.60
CA SER A 915 -24.83 -15.05 -34.38
C SER A 915 -24.45 -15.10 -32.89
N VAL A 916 -24.86 -14.10 -32.10
CA VAL A 916 -24.58 -14.03 -30.66
C VAL A 916 -25.28 -15.18 -29.93
N LEU A 917 -26.51 -15.53 -30.33
CA LEU A 917 -27.24 -16.66 -29.75
C LEU A 917 -26.54 -18.00 -30.04
N GLU A 918 -26.07 -18.22 -31.28
CA GLU A 918 -25.32 -19.42 -31.65
C GLU A 918 -24.02 -19.56 -30.86
N LEU A 919 -23.30 -18.46 -30.68
CA LEU A 919 -22.06 -18.44 -29.90
C LEU A 919 -22.30 -18.71 -28.41
N LEU A 920 -23.41 -18.21 -27.85
CA LEU A 920 -23.80 -18.47 -26.46
C LEU A 920 -24.32 -19.90 -26.26
N LYS A 921 -24.96 -20.52 -27.26
CA LYS A 921 -25.42 -21.92 -27.20
C LYS A 921 -24.29 -22.91 -26.89
N LEU A 922 -23.12 -22.70 -27.49
CA LEU A 922 -21.93 -23.54 -27.25
C LEU A 922 -21.45 -23.52 -25.78
N ARG A 923 -21.80 -22.47 -25.02
CA ARG A 923 -21.29 -22.21 -23.66
C ARG A 923 -22.34 -22.51 -22.59
N PHE A 924 -23.59 -22.13 -22.82
CA PHE A 924 -24.69 -22.32 -21.87
C PHE A 924 -25.43 -23.63 -22.05
N GLY A 925 -25.33 -24.24 -23.25
CA GLY A 925 -26.11 -25.41 -23.66
C GLY A 925 -27.48 -25.02 -24.23
N ASP A 926 -28.00 -25.86 -25.13
CA ASP A 926 -29.21 -25.54 -25.91
C ASP A 926 -30.47 -25.33 -25.07
N ASN A 927 -30.60 -26.03 -23.94
CA ASN A 927 -31.81 -26.00 -23.11
C ASN A 927 -32.04 -24.64 -22.43
N ALA A 928 -30.98 -23.94 -22.02
CA ALA A 928 -31.10 -22.68 -21.29
C ALA A 928 -31.54 -21.52 -22.19
N LEU A 929 -31.17 -21.57 -23.48
CA LEU A 929 -31.41 -20.51 -24.46
C LEU A 929 -32.59 -20.81 -25.40
N GLN A 930 -33.33 -21.88 -25.15
CA GLN A 930 -34.47 -22.30 -25.98
C GLN A 930 -35.53 -21.19 -26.12
N ALA A 931 -35.79 -20.43 -25.07
CA ALA A 931 -36.75 -19.34 -25.11
C ALA A 931 -36.34 -18.24 -26.11
N CYS A 932 -35.08 -17.79 -26.08
CA CYS A 932 -34.54 -16.80 -27.00
C CYS A 932 -34.57 -17.28 -28.46
N GLU A 933 -34.31 -18.58 -28.70
CA GLU A 933 -34.40 -19.17 -30.04
C GLU A 933 -35.84 -19.19 -30.57
N VAL A 934 -36.80 -19.54 -29.71
CA VAL A 934 -38.22 -19.52 -30.08
C VAL A 934 -38.67 -18.08 -30.38
N MET A 935 -38.21 -17.08 -29.62
CA MET A 935 -38.51 -15.67 -29.87
C MET A 935 -38.02 -15.20 -31.25
N LEU A 936 -36.79 -15.55 -31.64
CA LEU A 936 -36.28 -15.25 -32.99
C LEU A 936 -37.09 -15.95 -34.08
N ARG A 937 -37.39 -17.24 -33.89
CA ARG A 937 -38.21 -18.00 -34.85
C ARG A 937 -39.62 -17.43 -34.98
N ASP A 938 -40.23 -16.99 -33.89
CA ASP A 938 -41.56 -16.37 -33.89
C ASP A 938 -41.59 -15.12 -34.77
N ILE A 939 -40.55 -14.29 -34.76
CA ILE A 939 -40.45 -13.09 -35.62
C ILE A 939 -40.33 -13.47 -37.10
N PHE A 940 -39.49 -14.44 -37.45
CA PHE A 940 -39.36 -14.91 -38.83
C PHE A 940 -40.65 -15.56 -39.33
N ASP A 941 -41.29 -16.40 -38.52
CA ASP A 941 -42.59 -16.99 -38.84
C ASP A 941 -43.69 -15.92 -38.92
N SER A 942 -43.65 -14.90 -38.07
CA SER A 942 -44.58 -13.78 -38.10
C SER A 942 -44.49 -12.99 -39.40
N ARG A 943 -43.28 -12.70 -39.91
CA ARG A 943 -43.12 -12.01 -41.21
C ARG A 943 -43.80 -12.78 -42.34
N ARG A 944 -43.67 -14.10 -42.34
CA ARG A 944 -44.30 -14.99 -43.31
C ARG A 944 -45.82 -15.03 -43.16
N VAL A 945 -46.31 -15.14 -41.93
CA VAL A 945 -47.76 -15.19 -41.65
C VAL A 945 -48.43 -13.86 -41.96
N ASP A 946 -47.81 -12.74 -41.58
CA ASP A 946 -48.31 -11.39 -41.87
C ASP A 946 -48.44 -11.15 -43.38
N ALA A 947 -47.42 -11.52 -44.16
CA ALA A 947 -47.48 -11.43 -45.62
C ALA A 947 -48.63 -12.26 -46.22
N VAL A 948 -48.89 -13.45 -45.70
CA VAL A 948 -49.98 -14.32 -46.19
C VAL A 948 -51.35 -13.76 -45.81
N VAL A 949 -51.55 -13.34 -44.55
CA VAL A 949 -52.84 -12.81 -44.07
C VAL A 949 -53.19 -11.50 -44.77
N ARG A 950 -52.21 -10.61 -44.98
CA ARG A 950 -52.44 -9.35 -45.69
C ARG A 950 -52.80 -9.57 -47.17
N ASN A 951 -52.18 -10.56 -47.81
CA ASN A 951 -52.51 -10.93 -49.20
C ASN A 951 -53.89 -11.58 -49.32
N ASP A 952 -54.28 -12.45 -48.38
CA ASP A 952 -55.57 -13.16 -48.37
C ASP A 952 -56.75 -12.22 -48.08
N GLN A 953 -56.57 -11.27 -47.14
CA GLN A 953 -57.62 -10.34 -46.72
C GLN A 953 -57.64 -9.02 -47.53
N GLY A 954 -56.75 -8.88 -48.51
CA GLY A 954 -56.66 -7.67 -49.35
C GLY A 954 -56.28 -6.41 -48.58
N LEU A 955 -55.52 -6.56 -47.49
CA LEU A 955 -55.02 -5.47 -46.63
C LEU A 955 -53.72 -4.84 -47.16
N ALA A 956 -53.08 -5.44 -48.17
CA ALA A 956 -51.92 -4.85 -48.83
C ALA A 956 -52.34 -3.59 -49.60
N GLY A 957 -51.81 -2.43 -49.20
CA GLY A 957 -52.08 -1.15 -49.84
C GLY A 957 -51.88 -1.17 -51.36
N ILE A 958 -52.76 -0.49 -52.07
CA ILE A 958 -52.89 -0.40 -53.54
C ILE A 958 -51.63 0.17 -54.25
N ARG A 959 -50.58 0.57 -53.54
CA ARG A 959 -49.37 1.16 -54.15
C ARG A 959 -48.48 0.18 -54.93
N ALA A 960 -48.62 -1.15 -54.78
CA ALA A 960 -47.79 -2.14 -55.48
C ALA A 960 -48.41 -2.72 -56.77
N ALA A 961 -49.67 -2.40 -57.11
CA ALA A 961 -50.37 -3.00 -58.23
C ALA A 961 -50.06 -2.37 -59.61
N THR A 962 -49.16 -1.40 -59.71
CA THR A 962 -48.82 -0.69 -60.96
C THR A 962 -47.59 -1.24 -61.71
N LEU A 963 -46.95 -2.33 -61.26
CA LEU A 963 -45.67 -2.80 -61.84
C LEU A 963 -45.66 -4.17 -62.52
N PHE A 964 -46.79 -4.87 -62.66
CA PHE A 964 -46.83 -6.14 -63.40
C PHE A 964 -47.91 -6.15 -64.49
N PRO A 965 -47.56 -6.50 -65.75
CA PRO A 965 -48.53 -6.62 -66.82
C PRO A 965 -49.39 -7.87 -66.62
N VAL A 966 -50.70 -7.67 -66.69
CA VAL A 966 -51.74 -8.69 -66.56
C VAL A 966 -51.69 -9.66 -67.76
N THR A 967 -51.55 -10.96 -67.49
CA THR A 967 -52.09 -12.01 -68.37
C THR A 967 -53.47 -12.45 -67.86
N PRO A 968 -54.44 -12.74 -68.74
CA PRO A 968 -55.81 -13.00 -68.35
C PRO A 968 -56.00 -14.49 -68.04
N ASP A 969 -56.67 -14.82 -66.93
CA ASP A 969 -57.75 -15.82 -66.97
C ASP A 969 -58.66 -15.82 -65.72
N ASN A 970 -59.91 -15.43 -65.98
CA ASN A 970 -61.23 -15.78 -65.42
C ASN A 970 -61.34 -16.62 -64.13
N ASN A 971 -61.95 -16.07 -63.06
CA ASN A 971 -63.42 -16.06 -62.85
C ASN A 971 -63.82 -15.48 -61.47
N THR A 972 -64.51 -14.34 -61.52
CA THR A 972 -65.64 -13.89 -60.66
C THR A 972 -65.74 -14.32 -59.18
N THR A 973 -65.64 -13.37 -58.25
CA THR A 973 -66.80 -12.74 -57.55
C THR A 973 -66.38 -11.59 -56.61
N SER A 974 -67.09 -10.46 -56.70
CA SER A 974 -67.17 -9.31 -55.77
C SER A 974 -65.86 -8.72 -55.18
N ARG A 975 -65.08 -7.98 -55.99
CA ARG A 975 -64.20 -6.93 -55.45
C ARG A 975 -65.04 -5.67 -55.20
N GLN A 976 -65.40 -5.40 -53.94
CA GLN A 976 -65.82 -4.06 -53.55
C GLN A 976 -64.64 -3.10 -53.71
N PRO A 977 -64.84 -1.87 -54.23
CA PRO A 977 -63.82 -0.83 -54.17
C PRO A 977 -63.59 -0.46 -52.71
N VAL A 978 -62.40 -0.75 -52.20
CA VAL A 978 -61.97 -0.38 -50.85
C VAL A 978 -61.70 1.14 -50.84
N PRO A 979 -62.21 1.91 -49.86
CA PRO A 979 -62.00 3.36 -49.79
C PRO A 979 -60.50 3.72 -49.65
N PRO A 980 -60.08 4.91 -50.15
CA PRO A 980 -58.67 5.28 -50.31
C PRO A 980 -57.89 5.61 -49.03
N ASP A 981 -58.55 5.71 -47.87
CA ASP A 981 -57.95 6.23 -46.62
C ASP A 981 -57.83 5.18 -45.50
N LEU A 982 -57.57 3.91 -45.83
CA LEU A 982 -57.41 2.85 -44.83
C LEU A 982 -55.93 2.69 -44.42
N PRO A 983 -55.61 2.77 -43.10
CA PRO A 983 -54.24 2.62 -42.63
C PRO A 983 -53.72 1.18 -42.81
N ASP A 984 -52.43 1.04 -43.15
CA ASP A 984 -51.76 -0.26 -43.32
C ASP A 984 -51.49 -0.87 -41.93
N LEU A 985 -51.97 -2.09 -41.71
CA LEU A 985 -51.83 -2.81 -40.43
C LEU A 985 -50.84 -3.96 -40.61
N HIS A 986 -49.73 -3.88 -39.88
CA HIS A 986 -48.77 -4.97 -39.71
C HIS A 986 -48.86 -5.53 -38.29
N ALA A 987 -48.95 -6.85 -38.17
CA ALA A 987 -48.93 -7.51 -36.86
C ALA A 987 -47.66 -8.36 -36.67
N LYS A 988 -47.03 -8.21 -35.51
CA LYS A 988 -46.02 -9.14 -35.01
C LYS A 988 -46.70 -10.20 -34.13
N ILE A 989 -46.67 -11.45 -34.55
CA ILE A 989 -47.30 -12.59 -33.88
C ILE A 989 -46.27 -13.26 -32.99
N LEU A 990 -46.52 -13.22 -31.68
CA LEU A 990 -45.58 -13.69 -30.65
C LEU A 990 -46.15 -14.89 -29.90
N SER A 991 -45.30 -15.77 -29.37
CA SER A 991 -45.73 -16.83 -28.46
C SER A 991 -45.86 -16.31 -27.02
N HIS A 992 -46.94 -16.68 -26.33
CA HIS A 992 -47.18 -16.18 -24.97
C HIS A 992 -46.19 -16.75 -23.92
N PHE A 993 -45.68 -17.97 -24.11
CA PHE A 993 -44.95 -18.68 -23.05
C PHE A 993 -43.44 -18.41 -23.03
N PHE A 994 -42.86 -18.01 -24.16
CA PHE A 994 -41.39 -17.85 -24.30
C PHE A 994 -40.94 -16.39 -24.28
N TRP A 995 -41.87 -15.44 -24.40
CA TRP A 995 -41.60 -14.02 -24.26
C TRP A 995 -41.71 -13.62 -22.79
N PRO A 996 -40.96 -12.59 -22.34
CA PRO A 996 -41.10 -12.04 -20.99
C PRO A 996 -42.53 -11.51 -20.77
N ASP A 997 -42.92 -11.30 -19.50
CA ASP A 997 -44.20 -10.68 -19.16
C ASP A 997 -44.24 -9.24 -19.72
N LEU A 998 -44.70 -9.09 -20.96
CA LEU A 998 -44.86 -7.82 -21.66
C LEU A 998 -46.09 -7.09 -21.10
N GLN A 999 -45.91 -6.42 -19.96
CA GLN A 999 -46.99 -5.64 -19.33
C GLN A 999 -47.27 -4.38 -20.15
N ALA A 1000 -48.48 -4.29 -20.70
CA ALA A 1000 -48.93 -3.15 -21.48
C ALA A 1000 -50.19 -2.54 -20.84
N PRO A 1001 -50.30 -1.21 -20.77
CA PRO A 1001 -51.52 -0.56 -20.32
C PRO A 1001 -52.68 -0.96 -21.25
N GLN A 1002 -53.82 -1.33 -20.66
CA GLN A 1002 -55.04 -1.59 -21.41
C GLN A 1002 -55.73 -0.26 -21.72
N PHE A 1003 -56.13 -0.07 -22.97
CA PHE A 1003 -56.87 1.11 -23.41
C PHE A 1003 -57.72 0.77 -24.64
N ARG A 1004 -58.71 1.62 -24.91
CA ARG A 1004 -59.55 1.49 -26.10
C ARG A 1004 -58.84 2.11 -27.30
N VAL A 1005 -58.55 1.30 -28.30
CA VAL A 1005 -58.00 1.76 -29.58
C VAL A 1005 -59.09 2.43 -30.43
N PRO A 1006 -58.73 3.34 -31.35
CA PRO A 1006 -59.67 3.95 -32.28
C PRO A 1006 -60.45 2.92 -33.11
N GLU A 1007 -61.73 3.22 -33.36
CA GLU A 1007 -62.67 2.36 -34.09
C GLU A 1007 -62.15 1.88 -35.47
N PRO A 1008 -61.48 2.72 -36.29
CA PRO A 1008 -60.91 2.27 -37.57
C PRO A 1008 -59.86 1.17 -37.41
N ILE A 1009 -59.04 1.24 -36.36
CA ILE A 1009 -57.99 0.26 -36.06
C ILE A 1009 -58.62 -1.01 -35.46
N ALA A 1010 -59.64 -0.88 -34.61
CA ALA A 1010 -60.37 -2.02 -34.06
C ALA A 1010 -60.99 -2.91 -35.16
N GLN A 1011 -61.58 -2.29 -36.19
CA GLN A 1011 -62.13 -3.01 -37.34
C GLN A 1011 -61.05 -3.72 -38.16
N LEU A 1012 -59.89 -3.09 -38.35
CA LEU A 1012 -58.74 -3.71 -39.02
C LEU A 1012 -58.16 -4.88 -38.21
N GLN A 1013 -58.09 -4.75 -36.88
CA GLN A 1013 -57.68 -5.82 -35.97
C GLN A 1013 -58.64 -7.03 -36.05
N GLU A 1014 -59.95 -6.80 -36.12
CA GLU A 1014 -60.95 -7.88 -36.27
C GLU A 1014 -60.84 -8.59 -37.63
N ARG A 1015 -60.64 -7.83 -38.71
CA ARG A 1015 -60.39 -8.40 -40.05
C ARG A 1015 -59.11 -9.24 -40.09
N TYR A 1016 -58.04 -8.75 -39.48
CA TYR A 1016 -56.78 -9.49 -39.37
C TYR A 1016 -56.95 -10.76 -38.53
N ALA A 1017 -57.67 -10.69 -37.40
CA ALA A 1017 -57.94 -11.84 -36.55
C ALA A 1017 -58.75 -12.93 -37.28
N THR A 1018 -59.68 -12.53 -38.16
CA THR A 1018 -60.46 -13.44 -39.00
C THR A 1018 -59.57 -14.15 -40.03
N GLY A 1019 -58.69 -13.41 -40.72
CA GLY A 1019 -57.71 -13.98 -41.65
C GLY A 1019 -56.66 -14.87 -40.98
N PHE A 1020 -56.29 -14.57 -39.73
CA PHE A 1020 -55.41 -15.45 -38.96
C PHE A 1020 -56.11 -16.74 -38.53
N ALA A 1021 -57.38 -16.66 -38.12
CA ALA A 1021 -58.16 -17.82 -37.69
C ALA A 1021 -58.42 -18.81 -38.85
N SER A 1022 -58.53 -18.32 -40.10
CA SER A 1022 -58.63 -19.18 -41.29
C SER A 1022 -57.32 -19.93 -41.57
N LEU A 1023 -56.17 -19.26 -41.43
CA LEU A 1023 -54.85 -19.83 -41.67
C LEU A 1023 -54.41 -20.82 -40.58
N LYS A 1024 -54.67 -20.51 -39.30
CA LYS A 1024 -54.29 -21.31 -38.13
C LYS A 1024 -55.52 -21.68 -37.30
N GLN A 1025 -56.26 -22.67 -37.80
CA GLN A 1025 -57.42 -23.24 -37.11
C GLN A 1025 -57.02 -23.70 -35.70
N SER A 1026 -57.83 -23.37 -34.68
CA SER A 1026 -57.63 -23.57 -33.23
C SER A 1026 -56.79 -22.54 -32.45
N ARG A 1027 -56.38 -21.41 -33.04
CA ARG A 1027 -55.68 -20.33 -32.33
C ARG A 1027 -56.50 -19.03 -32.34
N LYS A 1028 -56.40 -18.25 -31.25
CA LYS A 1028 -57.00 -16.90 -31.12
C LYS A 1028 -55.89 -15.88 -30.85
N LEU A 1029 -56.04 -14.67 -31.38
CA LEU A 1029 -55.11 -13.57 -31.15
C LEU A 1029 -55.55 -12.74 -29.94
N THR A 1030 -54.57 -12.34 -29.13
CA THR A 1030 -54.71 -11.35 -28.07
C THR A 1030 -53.85 -10.15 -28.41
N TRP A 1031 -54.45 -8.97 -28.54
CA TRP A 1031 -53.73 -7.76 -28.96
C TRP A 1031 -53.04 -7.11 -27.77
N LEU A 1032 -51.73 -6.86 -27.91
CA LEU A 1032 -50.92 -6.11 -26.95
C LEU A 1032 -50.75 -4.67 -27.43
N ASN A 1033 -51.80 -3.87 -27.27
CA ASN A 1033 -51.85 -2.55 -27.90
C ASN A 1033 -50.76 -1.61 -27.39
N GLY A 1034 -50.42 -1.60 -26.10
CA GLY A 1034 -49.49 -0.61 -25.52
C GLY A 1034 -48.02 -0.65 -25.97
N ILE A 1035 -47.59 -1.67 -26.71
CA ILE A 1035 -46.21 -1.81 -27.20
C ILE A 1035 -46.13 -1.56 -28.72
N GLY A 1036 -47.27 -1.34 -29.37
CA GLY A 1036 -47.31 -1.07 -30.81
C GLY A 1036 -46.68 0.28 -31.17
N GLN A 1037 -46.07 0.33 -32.36
CA GLN A 1037 -45.60 1.55 -33.01
C GLN A 1037 -46.54 1.89 -34.15
N VAL A 1038 -46.92 3.16 -34.27
CA VAL A 1038 -47.83 3.69 -35.30
C VAL A 1038 -47.16 4.91 -35.91
N THR A 1039 -47.08 4.93 -37.24
CA THR A 1039 -46.74 6.16 -37.97
C THR A 1039 -48.01 6.98 -38.10
N VAL A 1040 -48.01 8.18 -37.50
CA VAL A 1040 -49.16 9.09 -37.55
C VAL A 1040 -48.83 10.22 -38.52
N GLU A 1041 -49.74 10.46 -39.46
CA GLU A 1041 -49.71 11.60 -40.37
C GLU A 1041 -50.81 12.58 -39.91
N LEU A 1042 -50.42 13.77 -39.46
CA LEU A 1042 -51.33 14.84 -39.03
C LEU A 1042 -51.31 15.97 -40.06
N ASP A 1043 -52.48 16.32 -40.60
CA ASP A 1043 -52.65 17.46 -41.50
C ASP A 1043 -53.16 18.65 -40.67
N LEU A 1044 -52.26 19.59 -40.36
CA LEU A 1044 -52.58 20.83 -39.63
C LEU A 1044 -52.72 21.97 -40.66
N GLU A 1045 -53.40 23.06 -40.29
CA GLU A 1045 -53.64 24.19 -41.21
C GLU A 1045 -52.35 24.78 -41.80
N ASP A 1046 -51.22 24.71 -41.07
CA ASP A 1046 -49.93 25.25 -41.48
C ASP A 1046 -48.90 24.21 -41.99
N ARG A 1047 -49.06 22.91 -41.67
CA ARG A 1047 -48.05 21.87 -41.95
C ARG A 1047 -48.58 20.45 -41.88
N LEU A 1048 -47.89 19.57 -42.61
CA LEU A 1048 -48.06 18.11 -42.51
C LEU A 1048 -46.98 17.55 -41.58
N PHE A 1049 -47.38 16.85 -40.52
CA PHE A 1049 -46.48 16.25 -39.52
C PHE A 1049 -46.54 14.73 -39.62
N VAL A 1050 -45.40 14.08 -39.85
CA VAL A 1050 -45.26 12.61 -39.87
C VAL A 1050 -44.24 12.21 -38.82
N ASP A 1051 -44.66 11.42 -37.83
CA ASP A 1051 -43.76 10.87 -36.81
C ASP A 1051 -44.17 9.45 -36.42
N GLU A 1052 -43.19 8.66 -35.96
CA GLU A 1052 -43.42 7.33 -35.41
C GLU A 1052 -43.65 7.44 -33.90
N VAL A 1053 -44.88 7.16 -33.47
CA VAL A 1053 -45.31 7.29 -32.07
C VAL A 1053 -45.84 5.96 -31.55
N THR A 1054 -45.96 5.86 -30.22
CA THR A 1054 -46.62 4.69 -29.62
C THR A 1054 -48.12 4.72 -29.88
N THR A 1055 -48.75 3.55 -29.91
CA THR A 1055 -50.20 3.38 -30.08
C THR A 1055 -51.05 4.19 -29.10
N TRP A 1056 -50.63 4.31 -27.84
CA TRP A 1056 -51.37 5.05 -26.82
C TRP A 1056 -51.25 6.57 -27.04
N GLN A 1057 -50.08 7.07 -27.46
CA GLN A 1057 -49.90 8.46 -27.88
C GLN A 1057 -50.75 8.78 -29.12
N ALA A 1058 -50.78 7.88 -30.11
CA ALA A 1058 -51.60 7.99 -31.31
C ALA A 1058 -53.11 8.01 -30.99
N THR A 1059 -53.53 7.19 -30.02
CA THR A 1059 -54.93 7.13 -29.58
C THR A 1059 -55.37 8.42 -28.90
N VAL A 1060 -54.50 9.03 -28.09
CA VAL A 1060 -54.78 10.31 -27.44
C VAL A 1060 -54.92 11.42 -28.46
N ILE A 1061 -54.07 11.50 -29.48
CA ILE A 1061 -54.19 12.56 -30.51
C ILE A 1061 -55.41 12.34 -31.41
N HIS A 1062 -55.75 11.10 -31.76
CA HIS A 1062 -56.99 10.79 -32.49
C HIS A 1062 -58.26 11.21 -31.72
N ALA A 1063 -58.23 11.20 -30.38
CA ALA A 1063 -59.35 11.71 -29.61
C ALA A 1063 -59.62 13.20 -29.87
N PHE A 1064 -58.64 13.99 -30.31
CA PHE A 1064 -58.83 15.40 -30.66
C PHE A 1064 -59.42 15.60 -32.07
N ASP A 1065 -59.54 14.54 -32.89
CA ASP A 1065 -60.06 14.56 -34.27
C ASP A 1065 -61.60 14.41 -34.34
N SER A 1066 -62.29 14.36 -33.19
CA SER A 1066 -63.75 14.25 -33.15
C SER A 1066 -64.45 15.60 -33.44
N ASP A 1067 -65.42 15.59 -34.36
CA ASP A 1067 -66.28 16.68 -34.89
C ASP A 1067 -67.06 17.57 -33.87
N GLU A 1068 -66.69 17.61 -32.59
CA GLU A 1068 -67.40 18.41 -31.59
C GLU A 1068 -67.05 19.91 -31.67
N ALA A 1069 -68.11 20.72 -31.73
CA ALA A 1069 -68.12 22.17 -31.93
C ALA A 1069 -67.52 23.04 -30.80
N ASP A 1070 -66.68 22.47 -29.92
CA ASP A 1070 -66.12 23.13 -28.74
C ASP A 1070 -64.59 23.27 -28.83
N GLY A 1071 -64.12 23.96 -29.88
CA GLY A 1071 -62.79 24.61 -29.94
C GLY A 1071 -61.55 23.75 -29.68
N GLY A 1072 -61.60 22.42 -29.80
CA GLY A 1072 -60.44 21.53 -29.69
C GLY A 1072 -59.80 21.45 -28.29
N VAL A 1073 -60.52 21.78 -27.21
CA VAL A 1073 -60.02 21.74 -25.83
C VAL A 1073 -60.52 20.49 -25.10
N LYS A 1074 -59.62 19.65 -24.59
CA LYS A 1074 -59.96 18.46 -23.77
C LYS A 1074 -59.18 18.43 -22.46
N THR A 1075 -59.83 17.94 -21.40
CA THR A 1075 -59.20 17.73 -20.08
C THR A 1075 -58.69 16.31 -19.91
N VAL A 1076 -57.69 16.10 -19.04
CA VAL A 1076 -57.10 14.77 -18.76
C VAL A 1076 -58.14 13.79 -18.21
N ASP A 1077 -59.08 14.25 -17.38
CA ASP A 1077 -60.12 13.39 -16.79
C ASP A 1077 -61.16 12.93 -17.84
N GLN A 1078 -61.49 13.80 -18.80
CA GLN A 1078 -62.35 13.45 -19.93
C GLN A 1078 -61.66 12.41 -20.82
N LEU A 1079 -60.41 12.64 -21.20
CA LEU A 1079 -59.61 11.73 -22.03
C LEU A 1079 -59.36 10.38 -21.32
N SER A 1080 -59.13 10.39 -20.01
CA SER A 1080 -58.97 9.18 -19.19
C SER A 1080 -60.24 8.32 -19.21
N SER A 1081 -61.41 8.95 -19.07
CA SER A 1081 -62.71 8.27 -19.09
C SER A 1081 -63.09 7.78 -20.49
N GLU A 1082 -62.81 8.57 -21.53
CA GLU A 1082 -63.12 8.27 -22.93
C GLU A 1082 -62.29 7.08 -23.45
N LEU A 1083 -60.98 7.10 -23.19
CA LEU A 1083 -60.01 6.11 -23.70
C LEU A 1083 -59.82 4.91 -22.76
N GLY A 1084 -60.31 5.00 -21.52
CA GLY A 1084 -60.15 3.96 -20.50
C GLY A 1084 -58.69 3.80 -20.04
N MET A 1085 -57.97 4.93 -19.90
CA MET A 1085 -56.55 4.99 -19.54
C MET A 1085 -56.37 5.62 -18.14
N SER A 1086 -55.23 5.37 -17.47
CA SER A 1086 -54.90 6.09 -16.24
C SER A 1086 -54.61 7.57 -16.54
N ALA A 1087 -55.02 8.47 -15.63
CA ALA A 1087 -54.80 9.91 -15.78
C ALA A 1087 -53.29 10.27 -15.93
N ALA A 1088 -52.40 9.51 -15.27
CA ALA A 1088 -50.96 9.67 -15.40
C ALA A 1088 -50.44 9.35 -16.82
N LEU A 1089 -50.97 8.30 -17.47
CA LEU A 1089 -50.59 7.90 -18.82
C LEU A 1089 -51.10 8.90 -19.87
N VAL A 1090 -52.35 9.37 -19.71
CA VAL A 1090 -52.94 10.40 -20.58
C VAL A 1090 -52.16 11.70 -20.46
N ARG A 1091 -51.81 12.12 -19.23
CA ARG A 1091 -50.99 13.30 -19.00
C ARG A 1091 -49.62 13.18 -19.67
N SER A 1092 -48.96 12.03 -19.57
CA SER A 1092 -47.69 11.76 -20.26
C SER A 1092 -47.84 11.92 -21.78
N ALA A 1093 -48.91 11.36 -22.37
CA ALA A 1093 -49.18 11.48 -23.80
C ALA A 1093 -49.41 12.95 -24.23
N CYS A 1094 -50.21 13.70 -23.47
CA CYS A 1094 -50.47 15.10 -23.75
C CYS A 1094 -49.20 15.95 -23.66
N LEU A 1095 -48.36 15.73 -22.63
CA LEU A 1095 -47.08 16.44 -22.48
C LEU A 1095 -46.08 16.10 -23.59
N PHE A 1096 -46.09 14.86 -24.10
CA PHE A 1096 -45.33 14.49 -25.30
C PHE A 1096 -45.79 15.29 -26.53
N TRP A 1097 -47.09 15.42 -26.75
CA TRP A 1097 -47.60 16.23 -27.87
C TRP A 1097 -47.39 17.74 -27.66
N VAL A 1098 -47.29 18.21 -26.41
CA VAL A 1098 -46.85 19.58 -26.08
C VAL A 1098 -45.37 19.78 -26.43
N SER A 1099 -44.49 18.82 -26.13
CA SER A 1099 -43.07 18.92 -26.48
C SER A 1099 -42.84 18.96 -28.00
N LYS A 1100 -43.71 18.28 -28.77
CA LYS A 1100 -43.75 18.34 -30.25
C LYS A 1100 -44.45 19.58 -30.82
N ARG A 1101 -44.94 20.49 -29.97
CA ARG A 1101 -45.69 21.71 -30.35
C ARG A 1101 -46.93 21.41 -31.21
N ILE A 1102 -47.65 20.34 -30.87
CA ILE A 1102 -48.93 19.95 -31.49
C ILE A 1102 -50.09 20.27 -30.53
N LEU A 1103 -49.88 20.10 -29.22
CA LEU A 1103 -50.80 20.55 -28.18
C LEU A 1103 -50.23 21.76 -27.42
N ALA A 1104 -51.10 22.58 -26.84
CA ALA A 1104 -50.77 23.61 -25.85
C ALA A 1104 -51.55 23.40 -24.56
N GLU A 1105 -50.87 23.50 -23.42
CA GLU A 1105 -51.51 23.51 -22.10
C GLU A 1105 -52.07 24.91 -21.83
N VAL A 1106 -53.39 25.01 -21.70
CA VAL A 1106 -54.08 26.29 -21.42
C VAL A 1106 -54.16 26.53 -19.92
N GLN A 1107 -54.49 25.47 -19.19
CA GLN A 1107 -54.53 25.38 -17.72
C GLN A 1107 -54.06 23.98 -17.33
N ARG A 1108 -53.67 23.79 -16.06
CA ARG A 1108 -53.22 22.50 -15.55
C ARG A 1108 -54.22 21.39 -15.92
N ASP A 1109 -53.75 20.35 -16.59
CA ASP A 1109 -54.56 19.21 -17.07
C ASP A 1109 -55.61 19.53 -18.16
N THR A 1110 -55.47 20.67 -18.85
CA THR A 1110 -56.35 21.09 -19.95
C THR A 1110 -55.54 21.45 -21.20
N PHE A 1111 -55.74 20.71 -22.29
CA PHE A 1111 -54.95 20.82 -23.51
C PHE A 1111 -55.79 21.22 -24.71
N ARG A 1112 -55.24 22.06 -25.59
CA ARG A 1112 -55.83 22.46 -26.87
C ARG A 1112 -54.92 22.12 -28.05
N VAL A 1113 -55.49 21.84 -29.21
CA VAL A 1113 -54.74 21.65 -30.46
C VAL A 1113 -54.17 22.99 -30.95
N LEU A 1114 -52.91 22.99 -31.39
CA LEU A 1114 -52.25 24.13 -32.04
C LEU A 1114 -52.26 23.92 -33.57
N GLU A 1115 -53.25 24.48 -34.26
CA GLU A 1115 -53.40 24.36 -35.72
C GLU A 1115 -52.41 25.24 -36.51
N VAL A 1116 -51.94 26.35 -35.91
CA VAL A 1116 -50.96 27.27 -36.51
C VAL A 1116 -49.87 27.61 -35.50
N LEU A 1117 -48.61 27.51 -35.90
CA LEU A 1117 -47.47 27.95 -35.09
C LEU A 1117 -47.49 29.49 -34.93
N PRO A 1118 -47.33 30.03 -33.71
CA PRO A 1118 -47.16 31.48 -33.52
C PRO A 1118 -45.95 31.99 -34.32
N SER A 1119 -46.15 33.06 -35.10
CA SER A 1119 -45.05 33.74 -35.79
C SER A 1119 -44.05 34.31 -34.77
N GLU A 1120 -42.74 34.30 -35.09
CA GLU A 1120 -41.68 34.76 -34.17
C GLU A 1120 -41.89 36.21 -33.68
N ASP A 1121 -42.67 37.03 -34.40
CA ASP A 1121 -42.99 38.41 -34.05
C ASP A 1121 -44.13 38.56 -33.01
N GLU A 1122 -45.02 37.58 -32.86
CA GLU A 1122 -46.13 37.64 -31.88
C GLU A 1122 -45.76 37.09 -30.50
N ALA A 1123 -44.72 36.26 -30.40
CA ALA A 1123 -44.20 35.76 -29.12
C ALA A 1123 -43.58 36.87 -28.24
N ALA A 1124 -43.22 38.01 -28.84
CA ALA A 1124 -42.61 39.15 -28.16
C ALA A 1124 -43.60 40.24 -27.69
N ALA A 1125 -44.85 40.23 -28.14
CA ALA A 1125 -45.80 41.34 -27.95
C ALA A 1125 -46.78 41.20 -26.77
N GLY A 1126 -46.65 40.17 -25.93
CA GLY A 1126 -47.55 39.91 -24.79
C GLY A 1126 -47.18 40.56 -23.45
N PHE A 1127 -46.06 41.26 -23.34
CA PHE A 1127 -45.60 41.89 -22.08
C PHE A 1127 -45.65 43.43 -22.15
N GLY A 1128 -46.70 44.05 -21.60
CA GLY A 1128 -46.74 45.51 -21.40
C GLY A 1128 -48.08 46.02 -20.84
N GLY A 1129 -48.13 46.25 -19.53
CA GLY A 1129 -49.35 46.51 -18.75
C GLY A 1129 -50.05 47.86 -18.94
N ALA A 1130 -51.33 47.87 -18.52
CA ALA A 1130 -52.08 49.07 -18.16
C ALA A 1130 -51.73 49.50 -16.71
N GLY A 1131 -51.62 50.81 -16.48
CA GLY A 1131 -50.95 51.41 -15.33
C GLY A 1131 -51.66 51.42 -13.96
N VAL A 1132 -50.81 51.32 -12.93
CA VAL A 1132 -50.74 52.07 -11.65
C VAL A 1132 -52.01 52.24 -10.79
N SER A 1133 -52.05 51.52 -9.65
CA SER A 1133 -52.20 52.04 -8.26
C SER A 1133 -52.21 50.83 -7.29
N ASP A 1134 -51.14 50.58 -6.53
CA ASP A 1134 -50.79 51.08 -5.19
C ASP A 1134 -51.34 50.20 -4.03
N VAL A 1135 -50.39 49.68 -3.23
CA VAL A 1135 -50.47 49.17 -1.83
C VAL A 1135 -50.65 47.65 -1.54
N ASP A 1136 -49.56 47.09 -0.98
CA ASP A 1136 -49.31 45.96 -0.03
C ASP A 1136 -49.91 44.55 -0.28
N ASP A 1137 -49.11 43.56 -0.67
CA ASP A 1137 -48.22 42.69 0.15
C ASP A 1137 -48.96 41.59 0.94
N THR A 1138 -49.03 40.39 0.36
CA THR A 1138 -48.48 39.12 0.88
C THR A 1138 -49.14 37.90 0.21
N GLY A 1139 -48.32 37.01 -0.37
CA GLY A 1139 -48.69 35.62 -0.66
C GLY A 1139 -48.55 35.16 -2.11
N ASP A 1140 -47.44 34.45 -2.37
CA ASP A 1140 -47.14 33.55 -3.49
C ASP A 1140 -48.24 33.35 -4.56
N ASP A 1141 -48.07 34.00 -5.71
CA ASP A 1141 -48.65 33.56 -6.98
C ASP A 1141 -47.52 33.47 -8.02
N GLN A 1142 -46.93 32.28 -8.15
CA GLN A 1142 -46.02 31.98 -9.25
C GLN A 1142 -46.85 31.91 -10.54
N GLY A 1143 -46.73 32.97 -11.33
CA GLY A 1143 -47.28 33.05 -12.68
C GLY A 1143 -46.90 31.83 -13.50
N VAL A 1144 -47.91 31.19 -14.08
CA VAL A 1144 -47.81 30.06 -14.99
C VAL A 1144 -47.20 30.56 -16.31
N GLY A 1145 -45.88 30.55 -16.39
CA GLY A 1145 -45.14 30.74 -17.63
C GLY A 1145 -45.20 29.47 -18.48
N ALA A 1146 -45.49 29.62 -19.78
CA ALA A 1146 -45.54 28.53 -20.74
C ALA A 1146 -44.28 27.65 -20.65
N ALA A 1147 -44.49 26.35 -20.41
CA ALA A 1147 -43.42 25.35 -20.27
C ALA A 1147 -42.54 25.30 -21.54
N SER A 1148 -41.22 25.38 -21.38
CA SER A 1148 -40.28 25.15 -22.48
C SER A 1148 -40.36 23.69 -22.96
N ALA A 1149 -40.11 23.43 -24.24
CA ALA A 1149 -40.23 22.08 -24.83
C ALA A 1149 -39.39 21.01 -24.11
N GLU A 1150 -38.24 21.40 -23.54
CA GLU A 1150 -37.37 20.52 -22.72
C GLU A 1150 -38.01 20.16 -21.36
N SER A 1151 -38.68 21.12 -20.71
CA SER A 1151 -39.39 20.85 -19.44
C SER A 1151 -40.60 19.93 -19.62
N ALA A 1152 -41.27 20.01 -20.78
CA ALA A 1152 -42.40 19.14 -21.12
C ALA A 1152 -41.97 17.69 -21.41
N HIS A 1153 -40.81 17.47 -22.04
CA HIS A 1153 -40.27 16.12 -22.29
C HIS A 1153 -39.87 15.42 -20.99
N ALA A 1154 -39.14 16.09 -20.11
CA ALA A 1154 -38.77 15.54 -18.79
C ALA A 1154 -40.02 15.24 -17.91
N ALA A 1155 -41.05 16.08 -18.00
CA ALA A 1155 -42.31 15.85 -17.30
C ALA A 1155 -43.12 14.69 -17.90
N ALA A 1156 -43.05 14.47 -19.21
CA ALA A 1156 -43.69 13.34 -19.88
C ALA A 1156 -43.05 12.00 -19.47
N ASP A 1157 -41.72 11.95 -19.37
CA ASP A 1157 -40.97 10.76 -18.93
C ASP A 1157 -41.20 10.46 -17.45
N ALA A 1158 -41.24 11.49 -16.60
CA ALA A 1158 -41.58 11.33 -15.19
C ALA A 1158 -43.01 10.80 -14.99
N ALA A 1159 -43.97 11.28 -15.79
CA ALA A 1159 -45.35 10.81 -15.76
C ALA A 1159 -45.49 9.36 -16.31
N ALA A 1160 -44.73 9.00 -17.35
CA ALA A 1160 -44.69 7.63 -17.87
C ALA A 1160 -44.08 6.65 -16.85
N ALA A 1161 -43.00 7.05 -16.17
CA ALA A 1161 -42.38 6.27 -15.11
C ALA A 1161 -43.31 6.09 -13.91
N ALA A 1162 -44.05 7.13 -13.53
CA ALA A 1162 -45.08 7.05 -12.48
C ALA A 1162 -46.22 6.10 -12.86
N ALA A 1163 -46.72 6.16 -14.10
CA ALA A 1163 -47.76 5.26 -14.59
C ALA A 1163 -47.29 3.80 -14.69
N ALA A 1164 -46.04 3.57 -15.12
CA ALA A 1164 -45.43 2.24 -15.15
C ALA A 1164 -45.25 1.67 -13.73
N LYS A 1165 -44.82 2.51 -12.78
CA LYS A 1165 -44.73 2.15 -11.36
C LYS A 1165 -46.10 1.82 -10.76
N GLU A 1166 -47.12 2.62 -11.03
CA GLU A 1166 -48.49 2.39 -10.56
C GLU A 1166 -49.06 1.06 -11.11
N SER A 1167 -48.84 0.79 -12.40
CA SER A 1167 -49.22 -0.49 -13.03
C SER A 1167 -48.47 -1.68 -12.43
N ALA A 1168 -47.16 -1.53 -12.20
CA ALA A 1168 -46.33 -2.58 -11.59
C ALA A 1168 -46.72 -2.84 -10.13
N GLU A 1169 -47.01 -1.79 -9.35
CA GLU A 1169 -47.47 -1.90 -7.96
C GLU A 1169 -48.87 -2.52 -7.87
N ALA A 1170 -49.79 -2.16 -8.77
CA ALA A 1170 -51.13 -2.75 -8.84
C ALA A 1170 -51.06 -4.26 -9.19
N ALA A 1171 -50.24 -4.64 -10.17
CA ALA A 1171 -50.04 -6.03 -10.56
C ALA A 1171 -49.29 -6.84 -9.47
N ALA A 1172 -48.30 -6.23 -8.81
CA ALA A 1172 -47.62 -6.83 -7.67
C ALA A 1172 -48.60 -7.07 -6.50
N MET A 1173 -49.52 -6.13 -6.25
CA MET A 1173 -50.55 -6.25 -5.23
C MET A 1173 -51.58 -7.35 -5.59
N GLU A 1174 -51.95 -7.52 -6.87
CA GLU A 1174 -52.79 -8.64 -7.32
C GLU A 1174 -52.09 -10.00 -7.16
N LYS A 1175 -50.82 -10.11 -7.57
CA LYS A 1175 -50.02 -11.33 -7.38
C LYS A 1175 -49.82 -11.63 -5.88
N MET A 1176 -49.61 -10.61 -5.04
CA MET A 1176 -49.53 -10.76 -3.57
C MET A 1176 -50.86 -11.15 -2.93
N ASN A 1177 -52.00 -10.72 -3.47
CA ASN A 1177 -53.32 -11.16 -3.02
C ASN A 1177 -53.58 -12.64 -3.34
N LEU A 1178 -53.08 -13.15 -4.47
CA LEU A 1178 -53.08 -14.59 -4.78
C LEU A 1178 -52.24 -15.37 -3.74
N TYR A 1179 -51.01 -14.92 -3.44
CA TYR A 1179 -50.17 -15.54 -2.41
C TYR A 1179 -50.80 -15.48 -1.02
N TRP A 1180 -51.51 -14.40 -0.69
CA TRP A 1180 -52.28 -14.30 0.55
C TRP A 1180 -53.34 -15.39 0.68
N GLN A 1181 -54.07 -15.72 -0.40
CA GLN A 1181 -55.04 -16.82 -0.37
C GLN A 1181 -54.37 -18.18 -0.08
N PHE A 1182 -53.19 -18.42 -0.63
CA PHE A 1182 -52.39 -19.62 -0.34
C PHE A 1182 -51.88 -19.64 1.12
N ILE A 1183 -51.39 -18.52 1.64
CA ILE A 1183 -50.92 -18.39 3.03
C ILE A 1183 -52.08 -18.62 4.01
N VAL A 1184 -53.26 -18.07 3.71
CA VAL A 1184 -54.47 -18.28 4.51
C VAL A 1184 -54.88 -19.74 4.49
N GLY A 1185 -54.90 -20.39 3.32
CA GLY A 1185 -55.18 -21.82 3.21
C GLY A 1185 -54.17 -22.69 3.98
N MET A 1186 -52.89 -22.33 3.95
CA MET A 1186 -51.84 -23.03 4.70
C MET A 1186 -51.99 -22.89 6.22
N LEU A 1187 -52.18 -21.67 6.70
CA LEU A 1187 -52.32 -21.37 8.14
C LEU A 1187 -53.66 -21.89 8.72
N THR A 1188 -54.71 -21.97 7.89
CA THR A 1188 -56.00 -22.55 8.27
C THR A 1188 -55.90 -24.08 8.42
N ASN A 1189 -55.18 -24.75 7.52
CA ASN A 1189 -55.10 -26.22 7.51
C ASN A 1189 -54.01 -26.79 8.44
N GLN A 1190 -52.89 -26.08 8.64
CA GLN A 1190 -51.73 -26.56 9.40
C GLN A 1190 -51.48 -25.83 10.72
N GLY A 1191 -52.26 -24.78 11.02
CA GLY A 1191 -52.11 -23.99 12.24
C GLY A 1191 -50.92 -23.03 12.21
N ALA A 1192 -50.41 -22.66 13.39
CA ALA A 1192 -49.37 -21.65 13.54
C ALA A 1192 -48.02 -22.12 12.96
N MET A 1193 -47.39 -21.32 12.10
CA MET A 1193 -46.14 -21.69 11.41
C MET A 1193 -45.08 -20.57 11.41
N PRO A 1194 -43.78 -20.92 11.46
CA PRO A 1194 -42.69 -19.96 11.37
C PRO A 1194 -42.47 -19.50 9.91
N LEU A 1195 -41.90 -18.30 9.74
CA LEU A 1195 -41.63 -17.67 8.44
C LEU A 1195 -40.94 -18.60 7.43
N GLN A 1196 -39.88 -19.28 7.85
CA GLN A 1196 -39.11 -20.20 6.99
C GLN A 1196 -39.95 -21.35 6.42
N ARG A 1197 -40.91 -21.85 7.20
CA ARG A 1197 -41.78 -22.94 6.76
C ARG A 1197 -42.84 -22.44 5.76
N ILE A 1198 -43.34 -21.22 5.95
CA ILE A 1198 -44.25 -20.56 5.01
C ILE A 1198 -43.54 -20.33 3.67
N VAL A 1199 -42.31 -19.82 3.68
CA VAL A 1199 -41.48 -19.65 2.46
C VAL A 1199 -41.25 -20.99 1.75
N MET A 1200 -40.84 -22.02 2.49
CA MET A 1200 -40.57 -23.34 1.91
C MET A 1200 -41.84 -23.95 1.29
N MET A 1201 -43.00 -23.81 1.93
CA MET A 1201 -44.25 -24.31 1.37
C MET A 1201 -44.76 -23.47 0.20
N LEU A 1202 -44.57 -22.15 0.20
CA LEU A 1202 -44.87 -21.30 -0.96
C LEU A 1202 -44.01 -21.68 -2.17
N LYS A 1203 -42.71 -21.97 -1.96
CA LYS A 1203 -41.82 -22.46 -3.02
C LYS A 1203 -42.23 -23.81 -3.59
N ILE A 1204 -42.91 -24.66 -2.81
CA ILE A 1204 -43.37 -25.99 -3.23
C ILE A 1204 -44.77 -25.94 -3.85
N ALA A 1205 -45.68 -25.12 -3.30
CA ALA A 1205 -47.09 -25.08 -3.67
C ALA A 1205 -47.37 -24.17 -4.88
N VAL A 1206 -46.50 -23.20 -5.16
CA VAL A 1206 -46.66 -22.28 -6.30
C VAL A 1206 -45.87 -22.81 -7.51
N PRO A 1207 -46.53 -23.16 -8.62
CA PRO A 1207 -45.84 -23.50 -9.87
C PRO A 1207 -45.03 -22.29 -10.36
N GLY A 1208 -43.72 -22.45 -10.55
CA GLY A 1208 -42.79 -21.36 -10.91
C GLY A 1208 -42.03 -20.75 -9.72
N GLY A 1209 -42.26 -21.22 -8.50
CA GLY A 1209 -41.54 -20.76 -7.30
C GLY A 1209 -42.06 -19.43 -6.75
N PHE A 1210 -41.68 -19.12 -5.51
CA PHE A 1210 -42.01 -17.84 -4.87
C PHE A 1210 -40.93 -16.81 -5.23
N PRO A 1211 -41.24 -15.74 -5.98
CA PRO A 1211 -40.25 -14.84 -6.57
C PRO A 1211 -39.77 -13.72 -5.61
N PHE A 1212 -40.45 -13.54 -4.47
CA PHE A 1212 -40.12 -12.48 -3.51
C PHE A 1212 -39.10 -12.94 -2.47
N SER A 1213 -38.33 -11.99 -1.95
CA SER A 1213 -37.32 -12.24 -0.92
C SER A 1213 -37.97 -12.59 0.43
N ASN A 1214 -37.17 -13.18 1.33
CA ASN A 1214 -37.63 -13.47 2.69
C ASN A 1214 -37.98 -12.18 3.48
N GLU A 1215 -37.36 -11.05 3.13
CA GLU A 1215 -37.61 -9.75 3.77
C GLU A 1215 -38.93 -9.14 3.29
N GLU A 1216 -39.20 -9.17 1.99
CA GLU A 1216 -40.46 -8.69 1.41
C GLU A 1216 -41.67 -9.46 1.94
N LEU A 1217 -41.55 -10.80 2.05
CA LEU A 1217 -42.61 -11.61 2.65
C LEU A 1217 -42.79 -11.31 4.15
N ARG A 1218 -41.70 -11.03 4.86
CA ARG A 1218 -41.75 -10.65 6.29
C ARG A 1218 -42.46 -9.31 6.47
N GLU A 1219 -42.16 -8.32 5.65
CA GLU A 1219 -42.84 -7.02 5.66
C GLU A 1219 -44.33 -7.16 5.31
N PHE A 1220 -44.66 -7.98 4.33
CA PHE A 1220 -46.05 -8.28 3.97
C PHE A 1220 -46.82 -8.95 5.12
N LEU A 1221 -46.24 -9.98 5.75
CA LEU A 1221 -46.84 -10.65 6.90
C LEU A 1221 -46.95 -9.70 8.10
N ALA A 1222 -45.96 -8.83 8.34
CA ALA A 1222 -46.03 -7.79 9.37
C ALA A 1222 -47.16 -6.78 9.08
N GLY A 1223 -47.36 -6.42 7.80
CA GLY A 1223 -48.50 -5.60 7.36
C GLY A 1223 -49.86 -6.29 7.54
N MET A 1224 -49.91 -7.62 7.48
CA MET A 1224 -51.15 -8.38 7.76
C MET A 1224 -51.39 -8.59 9.26
N VAL A 1225 -50.31 -8.60 10.06
CA VAL A 1225 -50.39 -8.55 11.53
C VAL A 1225 -50.92 -7.18 11.99
N SER A 1226 -50.44 -6.08 11.40
CA SER A 1226 -50.94 -4.73 11.73
C SER A 1226 -52.40 -4.53 11.29
N LYS A 1227 -52.84 -5.16 10.20
CA LYS A 1227 -54.25 -5.21 9.75
C LYS A 1227 -55.13 -6.17 10.56
N GLY A 1228 -54.59 -6.82 11.61
CA GLY A 1228 -55.33 -7.71 12.50
C GLY A 1228 -55.76 -9.04 11.87
N LYS A 1229 -55.21 -9.43 10.72
CA LYS A 1229 -55.51 -10.71 10.05
C LYS A 1229 -54.62 -11.87 10.52
N LEU A 1230 -53.45 -11.55 11.09
CA LEU A 1230 -52.50 -12.52 11.64
C LEU A 1230 -52.06 -12.11 13.06
N GLU A 1231 -51.80 -13.09 13.92
CA GLU A 1231 -51.17 -12.92 15.24
C GLU A 1231 -49.82 -13.63 15.28
N ILE A 1232 -48.86 -13.04 15.99
CA ILE A 1232 -47.57 -13.66 16.26
C ILE A 1232 -47.65 -14.34 17.63
N VAL A 1233 -47.60 -15.67 17.63
CA VAL A 1233 -47.61 -16.50 18.85
C VAL A 1233 -46.19 -16.71 19.36
N SER A 1234 -46.04 -17.02 20.65
CA SER A 1234 -44.78 -17.34 21.33
C SER A 1234 -43.85 -18.21 20.47
N GLY A 1235 -42.66 -17.70 20.16
CA GLY A 1235 -41.66 -18.39 19.32
C GLY A 1235 -41.57 -17.91 17.86
N GLY A 1236 -42.24 -16.82 17.48
CA GLY A 1236 -42.12 -16.23 16.13
C GLY A 1236 -42.96 -16.93 15.07
N ASN A 1237 -44.03 -17.64 15.49
CA ASN A 1237 -44.96 -18.32 14.59
C ASN A 1237 -46.15 -17.42 14.23
N TYR A 1238 -46.53 -17.39 12.97
CA TYR A 1238 -47.71 -16.69 12.47
C TYR A 1238 -48.93 -17.59 12.55
N LYS A 1239 -50.05 -17.05 13.05
CA LYS A 1239 -51.35 -17.72 13.14
C LYS A 1239 -52.45 -16.78 12.64
N ILE A 1240 -53.51 -17.33 12.05
CA ILE A 1240 -54.69 -16.55 11.67
C ILE A 1240 -55.46 -16.13 12.91
N VAL A 1241 -55.84 -14.85 12.97
CA VAL A 1241 -56.79 -14.32 13.96
C VAL A 1241 -58.18 -14.72 13.51
N SER A 1242 -58.87 -15.53 14.33
CA SER A 1242 -60.24 -15.98 14.09
C SER A 1242 -61.26 -14.88 14.36
#